data_AF-A0A943HRC6-F1
#
_entry.id   AF-A0A943HRC6-F1
#
_cell.length_a   1.000
_cell.length_b   1.000
_cell.length_c   1.000
_cell.angle_alpha   90.00
_cell.angle_beta   90.00
_cell.angle_gamma   90.00
#
_symmetry.space_group_name_H-M   'P 1'
#
loop_
_entity.id
_entity.type
_entity.pdbx_description
1 polymer ?
#
loop_
_entity_poly.entity_id
_entity_poly.type
_entity_poly.pdbx_seq_one_letter_code
_entity_poly.pdbx_strand_id
1 'polypeptide(L)'
;MKNKILLVGLFCCSLVSTEAQVLLDKNAGKNSFPIVSPAANVVVCFDGKDETVVRKSVTLFADDVRRVTGQDLKTQTSNPGDVSARYAIIVGTVGKSAWINALVAKKKIDTTPITGGWERYMIETVDNPAPGIKKAIVVAGSDRRGTAYGLLSISKAIGVSPWYWWADAPIKQQKKLAVNVHKFISKEPAVKFRGIFINDEDWGLYRWSKNNYEKERGNFGPKTYAQICELLLRLQANYLCPAMHDASMAFHRIPENRLVADSFAIVMGSSHCEPLLFNTASEWKRDKMGEWDYINNRAGVDSVLRARANECAPFENVYTLALRGLHDRAMNASNDMADRKQMLQDALMAQRKMLIDATGKRGEDIPQAFTPYKEVLDVYDEGLELPDDVTIIWPDDNYGYMKRLSSPKEQKRSGRSGVYYHSSYLGKPHDHLWMNTTSPTLMYEELRKAYDMTADRIWLLNAGDIKSCEFAVDFFLSMAYDIDSFNFDRAATYRTEWLCGMLGDEYRNEYQEVINSFYKLAFARRPEFMGWGYQWATDKHGRERNTDTDFSLTNYREVDSRLSEYRRIGSITEKILNKLPEEKKACFYQSLYYPVKGCELLNRMILDGQRNRWYSIQQRASTGELEKKVKACYDSLQVITKGYNSLLGGKWDHVMTMKQGFAAAYFELPALRKASLASDATLGVMAEGEDVLKGLKSFHSLPCFNTYLRQSYYVDVFNKGASPLKWKASVTENWILLSKKAGETATEERIEVSVDWAKVPVGEKVFGVLEITSDRGEKENVYISVFNPSSPSLAEMDTLFVEHNGYVSIDAASFHRKVENKAIKMRTIPNLGIENTAIQLGDPTAAPQRTAGRSTPRLEYDFYTFEQGSVDVYTYVLPTFVTSKDRGYAGHEATNIETKYGVCIDEGPVLNPSTSSFEYAQIWYESVLKNCRINKTTLHIDKPGKHTVKIICGDAGTVLQKIVLDFGGMKRSYFGPQPTRK
;
A
#
# COMPACT_ATOMS: atom_id res chain seq x y z
N MET A 1 50.72 -22.96 -17.93
CA MET A 1 49.64 -23.12 -18.94
C MET A 1 48.55 -23.97 -18.29
N LYS A 2 47.27 -23.62 -18.17
CA LYS A 2 46.47 -22.46 -18.53
C LYS A 2 45.25 -22.47 -17.57
N ASN A 3 45.01 -21.31 -16.94
CA ASN A 3 43.72 -20.70 -16.60
C ASN A 3 42.77 -21.38 -15.59
N LYS A 4 42.92 -20.94 -14.33
CA LYS A 4 41.80 -20.72 -13.40
C LYS A 4 41.05 -19.46 -13.85
N ILE A 5 39.75 -19.56 -14.16
CA ILE A 5 38.87 -18.39 -14.34
C ILE A 5 38.05 -18.23 -13.06
N LEU A 6 38.37 -17.18 -12.31
CA LEU A 6 37.55 -16.65 -11.24
C LEU A 6 36.37 -15.92 -11.91
N LEU A 7 35.15 -16.41 -11.75
CA LEU A 7 33.94 -15.63 -12.10
C LEU A 7 33.72 -14.59 -11.00
N VAL A 8 34.20 -13.37 -11.24
CA VAL A 8 33.75 -12.19 -10.51
C VAL A 8 32.37 -11.84 -11.07
N GLY A 9 31.32 -12.16 -10.32
CA GLY A 9 29.98 -11.66 -10.59
C GLY A 9 29.96 -10.15 -10.35
N LEU A 10 30.01 -9.36 -11.42
CA LEU A 10 29.63 -7.95 -11.39
C LEU A 10 28.11 -7.88 -11.14
N PHE A 11 27.72 -7.78 -9.88
CA PHE A 11 26.48 -7.11 -9.52
C PHE A 11 26.66 -5.63 -9.88
N CYS A 12 26.23 -5.24 -11.08
CA CYS A 12 26.03 -3.83 -11.41
C CYS A 12 24.83 -3.32 -10.61
N CYS A 13 25.03 -3.02 -9.33
CA CYS A 13 24.22 -2.01 -8.67
C CYS A 13 24.51 -0.71 -9.42
N SER A 14 23.58 -0.30 -10.28
CA SER A 14 23.51 1.08 -10.75
C SER A 14 23.22 1.96 -9.53
N LEU A 15 24.26 2.27 -8.77
CA LEU A 15 24.30 3.41 -7.88
C LEU A 15 24.18 4.63 -8.81
N VAL A 16 22.96 5.06 -9.07
CA VAL A 16 22.73 6.45 -9.43
C VAL A 16 23.19 7.22 -8.19
N SER A 17 24.45 7.64 -8.19
CA SER A 17 24.97 8.57 -7.20
C SER A 17 24.27 9.90 -7.45
N THR A 18 23.09 10.06 -6.86
CA THR A 18 22.50 11.36 -6.66
C THR A 18 23.40 12.09 -5.68
N GLU A 19 24.33 12.89 -6.21
CA GLU A 19 25.03 13.87 -5.38
C GLU A 19 23.97 14.77 -4.76
N ALA A 20 23.80 14.71 -3.44
CA ALA A 20 22.81 15.53 -2.76
C ALA A 20 23.19 17.01 -2.92
N GLN A 21 22.23 17.83 -3.36
CA GLN A 21 22.43 19.27 -3.63
C GLN A 21 23.03 20.04 -2.46
N VAL A 22 22.64 19.67 -1.24
CA VAL A 22 23.10 20.27 0.02
C VAL A 22 23.49 19.13 0.94
N LEU A 23 24.73 19.16 1.41
CA LEU A 23 25.30 18.16 2.29
C LEU A 23 25.70 18.81 3.61
N LEU A 24 25.31 18.21 4.73
CA LEU A 24 25.79 18.60 6.04
C LEU A 24 27.32 18.40 6.10
N ASP A 25 28.07 19.47 6.35
CA ASP A 25 29.52 19.40 6.45
C ASP A 25 29.96 19.19 7.90
N LYS A 26 30.60 18.05 8.17
CA LYS A 26 31.14 17.71 9.50
C LYS A 26 32.58 18.20 9.72
N ASN A 27 33.32 18.56 8.66
CA ASN A 27 34.77 18.76 8.70
C ASN A 27 35.27 20.13 8.21
N ALA A 28 34.40 21.12 8.01
CA ALA A 28 34.74 22.51 7.70
C ALA A 28 35.79 22.67 6.58
N GLY A 29 35.52 22.07 5.42
CA GLY A 29 36.40 22.14 4.25
C GLY A 29 36.37 23.52 3.56
N LYS A 30 37.21 23.70 2.51
CA LYS A 30 37.31 24.96 1.73
C LYS A 30 35.97 25.41 1.09
N ASN A 31 35.03 24.49 0.88
CA ASN A 31 33.72 24.74 0.27
C ASN A 31 32.57 24.88 1.29
N SER A 32 32.88 24.85 2.59
CA SER A 32 31.90 24.90 3.67
C SER A 32 31.27 26.27 3.84
N PHE A 33 29.94 26.32 3.94
CA PHE A 33 29.18 27.51 4.31
C PHE A 33 28.70 27.38 5.77
N PRO A 34 29.16 28.24 6.70
CA PRO A 34 28.68 28.22 8.08
C PRO A 34 27.26 28.80 8.14
N ILE A 35 26.30 28.05 8.68
CA ILE A 35 24.96 28.54 9.02
C ILE A 35 24.94 29.01 10.48
N VAL A 36 25.55 28.24 11.38
CA VAL A 36 25.72 28.61 12.80
C VAL A 36 27.16 28.31 13.22
N SER A 37 27.92 29.34 13.59
CA SER A 37 29.24 29.19 14.19
C SER A 37 29.63 30.41 15.03
N PRO A 38 30.53 30.26 16.04
CA PRO A 38 30.97 31.39 16.87
C PRO A 38 31.61 32.56 16.11
N ALA A 39 32.13 32.31 14.90
CA ALA A 39 32.89 33.29 14.11
C ALA A 39 32.13 33.82 12.88
N ALA A 40 30.89 33.35 12.64
CA ALA A 40 30.09 33.71 11.46
C ALA A 40 28.80 34.42 11.86
N ASN A 41 28.68 35.70 11.49
CA ASN A 41 27.41 36.42 11.50
C ASN A 41 26.68 36.10 10.18
N VAL A 42 25.69 35.21 10.26
CA VAL A 42 24.86 34.73 9.15
C VAL A 42 23.45 35.29 9.30
N VAL A 43 22.88 35.77 8.20
CA VAL A 43 21.50 36.28 8.16
C VAL A 43 20.75 35.69 6.97
N VAL A 44 19.47 35.37 7.17
CA VAL A 44 18.57 35.00 6.07
C VAL A 44 17.92 36.28 5.54
N CYS A 45 18.19 36.60 4.29
CA CYS A 45 17.69 37.78 3.59
C CYS A 45 16.57 37.40 2.63
N PHE A 46 15.46 38.14 2.68
CA PHE A 46 14.38 38.02 1.72
C PHE A 46 13.73 39.39 1.51
N ASP A 47 13.09 39.58 0.35
CA ASP A 47 12.36 40.81 0.02
C ASP A 47 10.98 40.80 0.68
N GLY A 48 10.59 41.89 1.33
CA GLY A 48 9.29 42.02 1.99
C GLY A 48 8.11 42.12 1.03
N LYS A 49 8.38 42.40 -0.26
CA LYS A 49 7.39 42.41 -1.35
C LYS A 49 7.25 41.06 -2.04
N ASP A 50 8.05 40.07 -1.66
CA ASP A 50 7.89 38.70 -2.16
C ASP A 50 6.64 38.03 -1.56
N GLU A 51 6.33 36.84 -2.04
CA GLU A 51 5.10 36.10 -1.73
C GLU A 51 5.05 35.64 -0.25
N THR A 52 3.86 35.60 0.35
CA THR A 52 3.67 35.29 1.78
C THR A 52 4.33 33.97 2.21
N VAL A 53 4.28 32.94 1.36
CA VAL A 53 4.88 31.63 1.61
C VAL A 53 6.42 31.68 1.71
N VAL A 54 7.08 32.66 1.07
CA VAL A 54 8.53 32.85 1.18
C VAL A 54 8.88 33.26 2.61
N ARG A 55 8.19 34.28 3.14
CA ARG A 55 8.33 34.68 4.55
C ARG A 55 8.01 33.51 5.48
N LYS A 56 6.97 32.73 5.18
CA LYS A 56 6.59 31.57 5.99
C LYS A 56 7.68 30.50 6.03
N SER A 57 8.25 30.19 4.87
CA SER A 57 9.35 29.24 4.72
C SER A 57 10.63 29.72 5.42
N VAL A 58 10.91 31.03 5.41
CA VAL A 58 12.01 31.62 6.18
C VAL A 58 11.80 31.46 7.69
N THR A 59 10.58 31.66 8.19
CA THR A 59 10.26 31.39 9.60
C THR A 59 10.46 29.91 9.94
N LEU A 60 9.93 28.99 9.12
CA LEU A 60 10.11 27.55 9.32
C LEU A 60 11.58 27.14 9.32
N PHE A 61 12.37 27.64 8.35
CA PHE A 61 13.80 27.35 8.27
C PHE A 61 14.58 27.90 9.47
N ALA A 62 14.28 29.11 9.94
CA ALA A 62 14.91 29.65 11.14
C ALA A 62 14.57 28.82 12.39
N ASP A 63 13.31 28.39 12.52
CA ASP A 63 12.88 27.49 13.59
C ASP A 63 13.55 26.12 13.49
N ASP A 64 13.75 25.59 12.29
CA ASP A 64 14.46 24.33 12.03
C ASP A 64 15.93 24.44 12.47
N VAL A 65 16.62 25.54 12.13
CA VAL A 65 17.99 25.81 12.60
C VAL A 65 18.04 25.93 14.12
N ARG A 66 17.06 26.59 14.76
CA ARG A 66 16.96 26.63 16.22
C ARG A 66 16.74 25.23 16.80
N ARG A 67 15.87 24.41 16.21
CA ARG A 67 15.65 23.02 16.65
C ARG A 67 16.89 22.17 16.50
N VAL A 68 17.75 22.41 15.52
CA VAL A 68 18.99 21.66 15.32
C VAL A 68 20.11 22.17 16.24
N THR A 69 20.18 23.46 16.53
CA THR A 69 21.37 24.08 17.14
C THR A 69 21.17 24.70 18.52
N GLY A 70 19.92 24.93 18.92
CA GLY A 70 19.55 25.73 20.08
C GLY A 70 19.80 27.24 19.92
N GLN A 71 20.20 27.71 18.74
CA GLN A 71 20.54 29.11 18.47
C GLN A 71 19.57 29.74 17.48
N ASP A 72 19.21 31.00 17.72
CA ASP A 72 18.36 31.76 16.80
C ASP A 72 19.14 32.24 15.58
N LEU A 73 18.66 31.88 14.39
CA LEU A 73 19.18 32.39 13.13
C LEU A 73 18.50 33.73 12.82
N LYS A 74 19.29 34.79 12.64
CA LYS A 74 18.74 36.11 12.29
C LYS A 74 18.10 36.07 10.91
N THR A 75 16.87 36.57 10.82
CA THR A 75 16.16 36.79 9.55
C THR A 75 15.96 38.29 9.36
N GLN A 76 16.03 38.76 8.11
CA GLN A 76 15.91 40.18 7.81
C GLN A 76 15.18 40.40 6.48
N THR A 77 13.99 41.00 6.57
CA THR A 77 13.33 41.64 5.42
C THR A 77 14.20 42.80 4.95
N SER A 78 14.76 42.71 3.75
CA SER A 78 15.79 43.66 3.27
C SER A 78 15.92 43.68 1.75
N ASN A 79 16.53 44.74 1.22
CA ASN A 79 17.00 44.80 -0.17
C ASN A 79 18.54 44.68 -0.24
N PRO A 80 19.12 44.45 -1.43
CA PRO A 80 20.57 44.46 -1.63
C PRO A 80 21.23 45.74 -1.13
N GLY A 81 22.14 45.60 -0.16
CA GLY A 81 22.90 46.72 0.42
C GLY A 81 22.46 47.10 1.85
N ASP A 82 21.28 46.66 2.30
CA ASP A 82 20.72 47.01 3.62
C ASP A 82 21.12 46.04 4.74
N VAL A 83 22.12 45.18 4.48
CA VAL A 83 22.47 44.05 5.34
C VAL A 83 23.93 44.13 5.78
N SER A 84 24.12 44.16 7.11
CA SER A 84 25.44 44.06 7.74
C SER A 84 25.66 42.65 8.29
N ALA A 85 26.18 41.77 7.44
CA ALA A 85 26.55 40.40 7.80
C ALA A 85 27.68 39.88 6.90
N ARG A 86 28.54 39.01 7.45
CA ARG A 86 29.67 38.43 6.69
C ARG A 86 29.19 37.34 5.74
N TYR A 87 28.14 36.61 6.12
CA TYR A 87 27.55 35.53 5.35
C TYR A 87 26.03 35.73 5.27
N ALA A 88 25.40 35.30 4.17
CA ALA A 88 23.95 35.41 4.02
C ALA A 88 23.33 34.17 3.36
N ILE A 89 22.06 33.91 3.65
CA ILE A 89 21.21 33.01 2.87
C ILE A 89 20.17 33.89 2.20
N ILE A 90 20.29 34.07 0.89
CA ILE A 90 19.43 34.97 0.10
C ILE A 90 18.33 34.13 -0.53
N VAL A 91 17.08 34.44 -0.20
CA VAL A 91 15.90 33.69 -0.64
C VAL A 91 14.98 34.61 -1.43
N GLY A 92 14.52 34.18 -2.59
CA GLY A 92 13.49 34.93 -3.31
C GLY A 92 12.98 34.30 -4.60
N THR A 93 11.87 34.83 -5.07
CA THR A 93 11.21 34.41 -6.31
C THR A 93 11.69 35.27 -7.49
N VAL A 94 11.99 34.63 -8.62
CA VAL A 94 12.41 35.30 -9.86
C VAL A 94 11.36 36.32 -10.29
N GLY A 95 11.79 37.55 -10.63
CA GLY A 95 10.91 38.64 -11.05
C GLY A 95 10.17 39.36 -9.93
N LYS A 96 10.18 38.84 -8.69
CA LYS A 96 9.55 39.47 -7.51
C LYS A 96 10.57 40.00 -6.51
N SER A 97 11.64 39.25 -6.26
CA SER A 97 12.66 39.59 -5.28
C SER A 97 13.71 40.57 -5.82
N ALA A 98 13.86 41.72 -5.16
CA ALA A 98 14.93 42.68 -5.47
C ALA A 98 16.33 42.05 -5.32
N TRP A 99 16.50 41.09 -4.41
CA TRP A 99 17.75 40.36 -4.25
C TRP A 99 18.10 39.52 -5.48
N ILE A 100 17.17 38.69 -5.93
CA ILE A 100 17.39 37.81 -7.10
C ILE A 100 17.61 38.66 -8.35
N ASN A 101 16.79 39.70 -8.56
CA ASN A 101 16.92 40.60 -9.71
C ASN A 101 18.29 41.29 -9.75
N ALA A 102 18.81 41.75 -8.61
CA ALA A 102 20.13 42.41 -8.55
C ALA A 102 21.29 41.44 -8.84
N LEU A 103 21.19 40.19 -8.39
CA LEU A 103 22.20 39.16 -8.66
C LEU A 103 22.20 38.75 -10.14
N VAL A 104 21.03 38.61 -10.76
CA VAL A 104 20.87 38.34 -12.20
C VAL A 104 21.42 39.51 -13.02
N ALA A 105 21.05 40.75 -12.71
CA ALA A 105 21.51 41.94 -13.42
C ALA A 105 23.05 42.10 -13.38
N LYS A 106 23.68 41.67 -12.28
CA LYS A 106 25.14 41.65 -12.11
C LYS A 106 25.81 40.37 -12.65
N LYS A 107 25.04 39.47 -13.30
CA LYS A 107 25.51 38.18 -13.83
C LYS A 107 26.18 37.28 -12.79
N LYS A 108 25.72 37.34 -11.53
CA LYS A 108 26.26 36.51 -10.43
C LYS A 108 25.55 35.16 -10.30
N ILE A 109 24.32 35.09 -10.76
CA ILE A 109 23.53 33.86 -10.87
C ILE A 109 22.87 33.86 -12.25
N ASP A 110 22.50 32.68 -12.73
CA ASP A 110 21.75 32.49 -13.97
C ASP A 110 20.44 31.75 -13.66
N THR A 111 19.32 32.48 -13.73
CA THR A 111 17.98 31.95 -13.47
C THR A 111 17.25 31.55 -14.74
N THR A 112 17.85 31.70 -15.93
CA THR A 112 17.24 31.29 -17.20
C THR A 112 16.75 29.83 -17.17
N PRO A 113 17.49 28.86 -16.59
CA PRO A 113 17.04 27.47 -16.55
C PRO A 113 15.72 27.22 -15.81
N ILE A 114 15.32 28.08 -14.87
CA ILE A 114 14.08 27.90 -14.06
C ILE A 114 12.98 28.90 -14.42
N THR A 115 13.30 29.98 -15.14
CA THR A 115 12.36 31.06 -15.42
C THR A 115 11.18 30.58 -16.26
N GLY A 116 9.95 30.84 -15.81
CA GLY A 116 8.72 30.38 -16.46
C GLY A 116 8.35 28.92 -16.23
N GLY A 117 9.20 28.13 -15.54
CA GLY A 117 8.89 26.75 -15.18
C GLY A 117 7.98 26.65 -13.95
N TRP A 118 7.28 25.52 -13.82
CA TRP A 118 6.39 25.24 -12.68
C TRP A 118 7.17 24.69 -11.48
N GLU A 119 7.11 25.42 -10.36
CA GLU A 119 7.63 25.01 -9.05
C GLU A 119 9.11 24.61 -9.04
N ARG A 120 9.90 25.21 -9.92
CA ARG A 120 11.32 24.95 -10.02
C ARG A 120 12.11 25.84 -9.08
N TYR A 121 13.28 25.38 -8.70
CA TYR A 121 14.21 26.18 -7.91
C TYR A 121 15.65 25.87 -8.26
N MET A 122 16.54 26.76 -7.85
CA MET A 122 17.98 26.55 -7.88
C MET A 122 18.62 26.96 -6.56
N ILE A 123 19.71 26.29 -6.24
CA ILE A 123 20.54 26.57 -5.06
C ILE A 123 21.99 26.64 -5.51
N GLU A 124 22.68 27.74 -5.22
CA GLU A 124 24.12 27.85 -5.46
C GLU A 124 24.79 28.78 -4.44
N THR A 125 26.11 28.63 -4.26
CA THR A 125 26.89 29.59 -3.47
C THR A 125 27.46 30.69 -4.35
N VAL A 126 27.34 31.93 -3.90
CA VAL A 126 27.85 33.11 -4.59
C VAL A 126 28.84 33.86 -3.70
N ASP A 127 30.03 34.14 -4.22
CA ASP A 127 31.01 34.98 -3.54
C ASP A 127 30.74 36.47 -3.80
N ASN A 128 30.95 37.28 -2.76
CA ASN A 128 30.74 38.73 -2.75
C ASN A 128 29.38 39.18 -3.33
N PRO A 129 28.22 38.59 -2.98
CA PRO A 129 26.95 38.82 -3.66
C PRO A 129 26.49 40.29 -3.63
N ALA A 130 26.68 40.97 -2.50
CA ALA A 130 26.44 42.40 -2.31
C ALA A 130 27.56 42.98 -1.42
N PRO A 131 27.78 44.31 -1.41
CA PRO A 131 28.74 44.95 -0.52
C PRO A 131 28.53 44.51 0.94
N GLY A 132 29.63 44.20 1.64
CA GLY A 132 29.60 43.74 3.04
C GLY A 132 29.42 42.23 3.22
N ILE A 133 28.84 41.51 2.24
CA ILE A 133 28.63 40.05 2.32
C ILE A 133 29.78 39.34 1.59
N LYS A 134 30.53 38.50 2.29
CA LYS A 134 31.65 37.72 1.72
C LYS A 134 31.16 36.58 0.83
N LYS A 135 30.15 35.84 1.27
CA LYS A 135 29.61 34.67 0.58
C LYS A 135 28.15 34.46 0.95
N ALA A 136 27.32 34.00 0.02
CA ALA A 136 25.94 33.62 0.29
C ALA A 136 25.57 32.28 -0.31
N ILE A 137 24.60 31.59 0.31
CA ILE A 137 23.77 30.60 -0.37
C ILE A 137 22.61 31.38 -0.99
N VAL A 138 22.37 31.21 -2.29
CA VAL A 138 21.25 31.80 -3.00
C VAL A 138 20.24 30.71 -3.31
N VAL A 139 19.00 30.90 -2.86
CA VAL A 139 17.84 30.07 -3.17
C VAL A 139 16.90 30.90 -4.04
N ALA A 140 16.79 30.55 -5.31
CA ALA A 140 15.91 31.22 -6.25
C ALA A 140 14.84 30.26 -6.77
N GLY A 141 13.57 30.62 -6.61
CA GLY A 141 12.43 29.87 -7.17
C GLY A 141 11.87 30.49 -8.44
N SER A 142 11.35 29.67 -9.34
CA SER A 142 10.59 30.13 -10.52
C SER A 142 9.25 30.76 -10.12
N ASP A 143 8.67 30.28 -9.02
CA ASP A 143 7.44 30.77 -8.41
C ASP A 143 7.49 30.63 -6.88
N ARG A 144 6.38 31.02 -6.23
CA ARG A 144 6.25 31.06 -4.76
C ARG A 144 6.51 29.72 -4.08
N ARG A 145 6.13 28.60 -4.71
CA ARG A 145 6.30 27.25 -4.16
C ARG A 145 7.70 26.71 -4.45
N GLY A 146 8.24 26.97 -5.64
CA GLY A 146 9.64 26.68 -5.96
C GLY A 146 10.61 27.29 -4.93
N THR A 147 10.42 28.56 -4.59
CA THR A 147 11.25 29.25 -3.57
C THR A 147 11.16 28.55 -2.21
N ALA A 148 9.96 28.16 -1.78
CA ALA A 148 9.74 27.44 -0.53
C ALA A 148 10.41 26.05 -0.53
N TYR A 149 10.25 25.28 -1.60
CA TYR A 149 10.86 23.96 -1.75
C TYR A 149 12.38 24.02 -1.72
N GLY A 150 12.97 25.00 -2.41
CA GLY A 150 14.41 25.21 -2.39
C GLY A 150 14.93 25.48 -0.98
N LEU A 151 14.27 26.33 -0.20
CA LEU A 151 14.71 26.63 1.16
C LEU A 151 14.52 25.44 2.11
N LEU A 152 13.35 24.79 2.07
CA LEU A 152 13.05 23.64 2.93
C LEU A 152 13.88 22.39 2.56
N SER A 153 14.45 22.33 1.36
CA SER A 153 15.43 21.30 1.03
C SER A 153 16.71 21.43 1.87
N ILE A 154 17.08 22.66 2.28
CA ILE A 154 18.16 22.90 3.23
C ILE A 154 17.75 22.41 4.62
N SER A 155 16.50 22.65 5.06
CA SER A 155 15.97 22.07 6.31
C SER A 155 16.12 20.55 6.36
N LYS A 156 15.77 19.87 5.26
CA LYS A 156 15.94 18.41 5.14
C LYS A 156 17.42 18.01 5.24
N ALA A 157 18.31 18.73 4.55
CA ALA A 157 19.75 18.46 4.57
C ALA A 157 20.41 18.66 5.94
N ILE A 158 19.92 19.60 6.76
CA ILE A 158 20.41 19.81 8.13
C ILE A 158 19.83 18.82 9.15
N GLY A 159 18.97 17.91 8.71
CA GLY A 159 18.46 16.79 9.51
C GLY A 159 17.04 16.96 10.05
N VAL A 160 16.24 17.90 9.52
CA VAL A 160 14.82 18.05 9.89
C VAL A 160 13.94 17.29 8.89
N SER A 161 13.41 16.14 9.32
CA SER A 161 12.44 15.36 8.54
C SER A 161 11.13 16.13 8.34
N PRO A 162 10.44 16.02 7.18
CA PRO A 162 9.06 16.47 7.03
C PRO A 162 8.12 15.93 8.13
N TRP A 163 8.44 14.76 8.67
CA TRP A 163 7.70 14.06 9.71
C TRP A 163 8.16 14.37 11.14
N TYR A 164 9.01 15.38 11.36
CA TYR A 164 9.48 15.77 12.71
C TYR A 164 8.33 16.02 13.68
N TRP A 165 7.23 16.60 13.17
CA TRP A 165 6.04 16.87 13.98
C TRP A 165 5.00 15.76 13.87
N TRP A 166 4.70 15.24 12.68
CA TRP A 166 3.61 14.26 12.48
C TRP A 166 3.94 12.82 12.87
N ALA A 167 5.23 12.45 12.84
CA ALA A 167 5.71 11.14 13.26
C ALA A 167 6.80 11.21 14.34
N ASP A 168 6.92 12.36 15.03
CA ASP A 168 7.89 12.61 16.09
C ASP A 168 9.33 12.26 15.70
N ALA A 169 9.67 12.43 14.42
CA ALA A 169 10.99 12.06 13.92
C ALA A 169 12.07 12.87 14.66
N PRO A 170 13.08 12.22 15.25
CA PRO A 170 14.05 12.88 16.12
C PRO A 170 14.94 13.85 15.33
N ILE A 171 15.17 15.04 15.90
CA ILE A 171 16.10 16.03 15.33
C ILE A 171 17.42 15.96 16.09
N LYS A 172 18.49 15.59 15.37
CA LYS A 172 19.85 15.49 15.94
C LYS A 172 20.41 16.89 16.25
N GLN A 173 20.72 17.11 17.52
CA GLN A 173 21.30 18.38 17.99
C GLN A 173 22.76 18.56 17.56
N GLN A 174 23.13 19.77 17.13
CA GLN A 174 24.48 20.15 16.68
C GLN A 174 24.84 21.57 17.12
N LYS A 175 25.94 21.74 17.88
CA LYS A 175 26.38 23.07 18.37
C LYS A 175 26.89 24.00 17.26
N LYS A 176 27.36 23.42 16.15
CA LYS A 176 27.84 24.12 14.96
C LYS A 176 27.13 23.51 13.77
N LEU A 177 26.74 24.36 12.81
CA LEU A 177 26.02 23.92 11.62
C LEU A 177 26.67 24.54 10.38
N ALA A 178 27.12 23.69 9.48
CA ALA A 178 27.70 24.10 8.20
C ALA A 178 27.24 23.14 7.10
N VAL A 179 27.13 23.66 5.88
CA VAL A 179 26.70 22.90 4.71
C VAL A 179 27.63 23.10 3.54
N ASN A 180 27.79 22.08 2.72
CA ASN A 180 28.35 22.15 1.38
C ASN A 180 27.19 22.21 0.39
N VAL A 181 27.20 23.21 -0.48
CA VAL A 181 26.17 23.41 -1.50
C VAL A 181 26.82 23.21 -2.87
N HIS A 182 26.31 22.26 -3.62
CA HIS A 182 26.61 22.10 -5.04
C HIS A 182 25.56 22.86 -5.84
N LYS A 183 25.97 23.51 -6.94
CA LYS A 183 25.01 24.18 -7.81
C LYS A 183 23.97 23.15 -8.26
N PHE A 184 22.71 23.41 -7.93
CA PHE A 184 21.60 22.54 -8.25
C PHE A 184 20.49 23.33 -8.92
N ILE A 185 19.85 22.71 -9.90
CA ILE A 185 18.67 23.22 -10.60
C ILE A 185 17.66 22.09 -10.59
N SER A 186 16.49 22.30 -9.99
CA SER A 186 15.45 21.29 -9.93
C SER A 186 14.85 21.04 -11.31
N LYS A 187 14.33 19.84 -11.52
CA LYS A 187 13.35 19.56 -12.57
C LYS A 187 12.00 20.20 -12.19
N GLU A 188 11.08 20.26 -13.14
CA GLU A 188 9.66 20.42 -12.80
C GLU A 188 9.18 19.14 -12.08
N PRO A 189 8.27 19.25 -11.10
CA PRO A 189 7.63 18.07 -10.51
C PRO A 189 6.94 17.24 -11.60
N ALA A 190 7.04 15.91 -11.49
CA ALA A 190 6.43 14.99 -12.46
C ALA A 190 4.91 15.22 -12.59
N VAL A 191 4.24 15.55 -11.48
CA VAL A 191 2.80 15.84 -11.43
C VAL A 191 2.55 17.28 -10.98
N LYS A 192 1.67 17.99 -11.71
CA LYS A 192 1.43 19.44 -11.50
C LYS A 192 0.77 19.76 -10.16
N PHE A 193 -0.31 19.08 -9.80
CA PHE A 193 -1.00 19.18 -8.51
C PHE A 193 -0.89 17.86 -7.74
N ARG A 194 -0.29 17.90 -6.55
CA ARG A 194 0.09 16.72 -5.77
C ARG A 194 -0.42 16.91 -4.37
N GLY A 195 -1.26 16.00 -3.89
CA GLY A 195 -1.97 16.25 -2.66
C GLY A 195 -2.61 15.04 -2.02
N ILE A 196 -3.28 15.35 -0.91
CA ILE A 196 -4.04 14.38 -0.14
C ILE A 196 -5.48 14.84 0.00
N PHE A 197 -6.37 13.87 0.18
CA PHE A 197 -7.73 14.05 0.63
C PHE A 197 -7.83 13.52 2.06
N ILE A 198 -8.24 14.40 2.98
CA ILE A 198 -8.60 14.01 4.34
C ILE A 198 -10.02 13.48 4.27
N ASN A 199 -10.16 12.17 4.49
CA ASN A 199 -11.44 11.47 4.41
C ASN A 199 -11.51 10.43 5.52
N ASP A 200 -12.68 9.84 5.75
CA ASP A 200 -12.87 8.83 6.80
C ASP A 200 -12.40 9.33 8.17
N GLU A 201 -12.42 10.65 8.39
CA GLU A 201 -11.74 11.32 9.50
C GLU A 201 -12.39 11.07 10.87
N ASP A 202 -13.58 10.47 10.87
CA ASP A 202 -14.51 10.29 11.98
C ASP A 202 -13.90 9.56 13.19
N TRP A 203 -12.93 8.67 12.93
CA TRP A 203 -12.40 7.74 13.94
C TRP A 203 -11.03 8.14 14.48
N GLY A 204 -10.28 8.98 13.78
CA GLY A 204 -8.94 9.42 14.19
C GLY A 204 -8.79 10.94 14.25
N LEU A 205 -8.44 11.56 13.14
CA LEU A 205 -8.00 12.95 13.02
C LEU A 205 -9.07 13.95 13.46
N TYR A 206 -10.36 13.70 13.17
CA TYR A 206 -11.45 14.52 13.71
C TYR A 206 -11.43 14.53 15.23
N ARG A 207 -11.36 13.34 15.83
CA ARG A 207 -11.41 13.18 17.29
C ARG A 207 -10.19 13.80 17.95
N TRP A 208 -9.01 13.58 17.38
CA TRP A 208 -7.78 14.20 17.83
C TRP A 208 -7.82 15.72 17.70
N SER A 209 -8.26 16.28 16.56
CA SER A 209 -8.38 17.72 16.40
C SER A 209 -9.34 18.29 17.45
N LYS A 210 -10.57 17.76 17.49
CA LYS A 210 -11.63 18.23 18.38
C LYS A 210 -11.30 18.12 19.87
N ASN A 211 -10.75 16.99 20.29
CA ASN A 211 -10.59 16.68 21.72
C ASN A 211 -9.17 16.90 22.23
N ASN A 212 -8.18 17.10 21.35
CA ASN A 212 -6.77 17.20 21.72
C ASN A 212 -6.09 18.51 21.26
N TYR A 213 -6.19 18.89 19.99
CA TYR A 213 -5.37 19.98 19.41
C TYR A 213 -6.11 21.33 19.25
N GLU A 214 -7.41 21.28 18.96
CA GLU A 214 -8.34 22.40 18.76
C GLU A 214 -9.50 22.32 19.78
N LYS A 215 -9.16 22.00 21.04
CA LYS A 215 -10.14 21.77 22.13
C LYS A 215 -11.12 22.92 22.29
N GLU A 216 -10.63 24.15 22.17
CA GLU A 216 -11.41 25.38 22.31
C GLU A 216 -12.45 25.55 21.19
N ARG A 217 -12.18 25.00 20.01
CA ARG A 217 -13.12 25.03 18.88
C ARG A 217 -14.04 23.82 18.89
N GLY A 218 -13.58 22.70 19.44
CA GLY A 218 -14.33 21.44 19.46
C GLY A 218 -14.58 20.87 18.05
N ASN A 219 -13.69 21.16 17.08
CA ASN A 219 -13.80 20.69 15.69
C ASN A 219 -12.44 20.74 14.96
N PHE A 220 -12.42 20.41 13.66
CA PHE A 220 -11.35 20.82 12.75
C PHE A 220 -11.25 22.34 12.68
N GLY A 221 -10.01 22.85 12.58
CA GLY A 221 -9.78 24.28 12.57
C GLY A 221 -8.44 24.70 11.96
N PRO A 222 -8.17 26.02 11.99
CA PRO A 222 -7.01 26.61 11.33
C PRO A 222 -5.65 26.11 11.85
N LYS A 223 -5.52 25.74 13.13
CA LYS A 223 -4.28 25.17 13.67
C LYS A 223 -4.03 23.79 13.09
N THR A 224 -5.07 22.95 13.03
CA THR A 224 -4.98 21.62 12.42
C THR A 224 -4.59 21.74 10.94
N TYR A 225 -5.28 22.60 10.19
CA TYR A 225 -4.95 22.83 8.78
C TYR A 225 -3.57 23.45 8.57
N ALA A 226 -3.07 24.29 9.50
CA ALA A 226 -1.70 24.81 9.41
C ALA A 226 -0.65 23.69 9.51
N GLN A 227 -0.86 22.70 10.39
CA GLN A 227 0.03 21.53 10.49
C GLN A 227 -0.03 20.63 9.24
N ILE A 228 -1.21 20.50 8.64
CA ILE A 228 -1.38 19.76 7.37
C ILE A 228 -0.68 20.51 6.23
N CYS A 229 -0.89 21.83 6.12
CA CYS A 229 -0.28 22.65 5.07
C CYS A 229 1.25 22.70 5.18
N GLU A 230 1.80 22.77 6.41
CA GLU A 230 3.25 22.67 6.63
C GLU A 230 3.78 21.30 6.18
N LEU A 231 3.11 20.21 6.54
CA LEU A 231 3.50 18.86 6.12
C LEU A 231 3.53 18.75 4.59
N LEU A 232 2.48 19.19 3.91
CA LEU A 232 2.41 19.16 2.45
C LEU A 232 3.52 20.01 1.82
N LEU A 233 3.78 21.22 2.32
CA LEU A 233 4.86 22.06 1.81
C LEU A 233 6.24 21.40 1.98
N ARG A 234 6.49 20.75 3.13
CA ARG A 234 7.74 20.01 3.40
C ARG A 234 7.89 18.74 2.56
N LEU A 235 6.78 18.09 2.20
CA LEU A 235 6.73 16.95 1.27
C LEU A 235 6.72 17.37 -0.20
N GLN A 236 6.93 18.65 -0.49
CA GLN A 236 6.91 19.22 -1.84
C GLN A 236 5.58 19.00 -2.57
N ALA A 237 4.48 18.90 -1.81
CA ALA A 237 3.11 18.86 -2.29
C ALA A 237 2.50 20.27 -2.34
N ASN A 238 1.38 20.41 -3.03
CA ASN A 238 0.73 21.71 -3.26
C ASN A 238 -0.79 21.65 -3.31
N TYR A 239 -1.42 20.49 -3.06
CA TYR A 239 -2.86 20.31 -3.23
C TYR A 239 -3.51 19.64 -2.00
N LEU A 240 -4.71 20.07 -1.64
CA LEU A 240 -5.45 19.53 -0.49
C LEU A 240 -6.96 19.51 -0.77
N CYS A 241 -7.57 18.33 -0.64
CA CYS A 241 -9.01 18.20 -0.42
C CYS A 241 -9.25 18.05 1.09
N PRO A 242 -10.03 18.94 1.73
CA PRO A 242 -10.17 18.97 3.18
C PRO A 242 -11.14 17.90 3.71
N ALA A 243 -11.19 17.74 5.03
CA ALA A 243 -12.16 16.91 5.74
C ALA A 243 -13.59 17.34 5.39
N MET A 244 -14.47 16.36 5.15
CA MET A 244 -15.76 16.65 4.51
C MET A 244 -16.96 15.88 5.04
N HIS A 245 -16.78 14.85 5.87
CA HIS A 245 -17.89 14.07 6.42
C HIS A 245 -18.74 14.93 7.37
N ASP A 246 -19.99 14.51 7.60
CA ASP A 246 -20.93 15.22 8.49
C ASP A 246 -20.43 15.37 9.94
N ALA A 247 -19.47 14.55 10.36
CA ALA A 247 -18.84 14.66 11.67
C ALA A 247 -17.99 15.94 11.82
N SER A 248 -17.38 16.43 10.73
CA SER A 248 -16.47 17.58 10.73
C SER A 248 -17.17 18.85 10.21
N MET A 249 -16.68 20.02 10.62
CA MET A 249 -17.16 21.28 10.06
C MET A 249 -16.50 21.51 8.70
N ALA A 250 -17.31 21.72 7.66
CA ALA A 250 -16.80 22.05 6.33
C ALA A 250 -15.75 23.15 6.34
N PHE A 251 -14.67 22.93 5.61
CA PHE A 251 -13.48 23.80 5.56
C PHE A 251 -13.82 25.28 5.34
N HIS A 252 -14.67 25.56 4.35
CA HIS A 252 -14.98 26.93 3.95
C HIS A 252 -15.97 27.67 4.87
N ARG A 253 -16.58 26.98 5.84
CA ARG A 253 -17.39 27.64 6.89
C ARG A 253 -16.54 28.39 7.91
N ILE A 254 -15.23 28.11 7.94
CA ILE A 254 -14.25 28.80 8.80
C ILE A 254 -13.34 29.61 7.86
N PRO A 255 -13.58 30.92 7.69
CA PRO A 255 -12.83 31.76 6.74
C PRO A 255 -11.31 31.70 6.92
N GLU A 256 -10.84 31.56 8.16
CA GLU A 256 -9.42 31.48 8.52
C GLU A 256 -8.72 30.25 7.92
N ASN A 257 -9.45 29.16 7.65
CA ASN A 257 -8.88 27.98 7.00
C ASN A 257 -8.34 28.31 5.60
N ARG A 258 -9.07 29.12 4.81
CA ARG A 258 -8.62 29.57 3.48
C ARG A 258 -7.36 30.43 3.56
N LEU A 259 -7.31 31.33 4.55
CA LEU A 259 -6.14 32.19 4.78
C LEU A 259 -4.91 31.37 5.17
N VAL A 260 -5.11 30.31 5.97
CA VAL A 260 -4.04 29.37 6.31
C VAL A 260 -3.53 28.68 5.06
N ALA A 261 -4.39 28.05 4.26
CA ALA A 261 -3.96 27.35 3.04
C ALA A 261 -3.20 28.25 2.06
N ASP A 262 -3.71 29.46 1.78
CA ASP A 262 -3.02 30.40 0.89
C ASP A 262 -1.69 30.91 1.46
N SER A 263 -1.58 31.07 2.78
CA SER A 263 -0.32 31.48 3.41
C SER A 263 0.82 30.46 3.25
N PHE A 264 0.47 29.19 3.01
CA PHE A 264 1.39 28.10 2.65
C PHE A 264 1.42 27.82 1.15
N ALA A 265 0.71 28.62 0.33
CA ALA A 265 0.53 28.41 -1.10
C ALA A 265 -0.04 27.04 -1.48
N ILE A 266 -0.88 26.46 -0.62
CA ILE A 266 -1.59 25.19 -0.88
C ILE A 266 -2.86 25.48 -1.69
N VAL A 267 -2.98 24.83 -2.83
CA VAL A 267 -4.13 24.88 -3.72
C VAL A 267 -5.25 24.04 -3.12
N MET A 268 -6.44 24.62 -2.99
CA MET A 268 -7.58 23.92 -2.43
C MET A 268 -8.38 23.20 -3.52
N GLY A 269 -8.78 21.98 -3.21
CA GLY A 269 -9.69 21.17 -3.99
C GLY A 269 -10.86 20.66 -3.16
N SER A 270 -11.68 19.82 -3.77
CA SER A 270 -12.77 19.12 -3.10
C SER A 270 -12.94 17.71 -3.67
N SER A 271 -13.65 16.85 -2.96
CA SER A 271 -13.97 15.51 -3.48
C SER A 271 -14.89 15.61 -4.71
N HIS A 272 -15.03 14.52 -5.46
CA HIS A 272 -15.83 14.46 -6.69
C HIS A 272 -17.34 14.76 -6.51
N CYS A 273 -17.85 14.81 -5.27
CA CYS A 273 -19.27 15.07 -4.95
C CYS A 273 -19.48 16.46 -4.31
N GLU A 274 -18.45 17.31 -4.35
CA GLU A 274 -18.44 18.65 -3.76
C GLU A 274 -18.15 19.70 -4.84
N PRO A 275 -19.11 19.96 -5.75
CA PRO A 275 -18.90 20.84 -6.90
C PRO A 275 -18.52 22.24 -6.47
N LEU A 276 -17.59 22.85 -7.20
CA LEU A 276 -17.09 24.21 -6.96
C LEU A 276 -16.61 24.45 -5.51
N LEU A 277 -16.07 23.43 -4.84
CA LEU A 277 -15.62 23.48 -3.44
C LEU A 277 -16.77 23.63 -2.43
N PHE A 278 -18.00 23.27 -2.80
CA PHE A 278 -19.14 23.28 -1.91
C PHE A 278 -19.32 21.92 -1.24
N ASN A 279 -19.19 21.86 0.09
CA ASN A 279 -19.37 20.63 0.83
C ASN A 279 -20.86 20.27 0.93
N THR A 280 -21.29 19.30 0.13
CA THR A 280 -22.70 18.94 0.03
C THR A 280 -23.23 18.21 1.25
N ALA A 281 -22.39 17.48 1.98
CA ALA A 281 -22.76 16.71 3.17
C ALA A 281 -23.24 17.63 4.30
N SER A 282 -22.38 18.56 4.72
CA SER A 282 -22.59 19.36 5.93
C SER A 282 -23.14 20.77 5.67
N GLU A 283 -23.03 21.30 4.45
CA GLU A 283 -23.49 22.67 4.12
C GLU A 283 -24.86 22.71 3.43
N TRP A 284 -25.24 21.69 2.66
CA TRP A 284 -26.58 21.65 2.05
C TRP A 284 -27.64 21.37 3.11
N LYS A 285 -28.58 22.30 3.31
CA LYS A 285 -29.66 22.17 4.29
C LYS A 285 -30.99 22.00 3.57
N ARG A 286 -31.40 20.75 3.37
CA ARG A 286 -32.61 20.36 2.61
C ARG A 286 -33.86 21.11 3.07
N ASP A 287 -34.02 21.32 4.37
CA ASP A 287 -35.13 22.05 4.99
C ASP A 287 -35.18 23.55 4.62
N LYS A 288 -34.06 24.12 4.16
CA LYS A 288 -33.92 25.55 3.83
C LYS A 288 -33.68 25.82 2.35
N MET A 289 -32.97 24.91 1.67
CA MET A 289 -32.48 25.06 0.30
C MET A 289 -33.27 24.19 -0.70
N GLY A 290 -34.19 23.36 -0.21
CA GLY A 290 -34.93 22.41 -1.02
C GLY A 290 -34.12 21.15 -1.35
N GLU A 291 -34.63 20.37 -2.30
CA GLU A 291 -33.96 19.15 -2.76
C GLU A 291 -32.66 19.46 -3.50
N TRP A 292 -31.63 18.64 -3.28
CA TRP A 292 -30.42 18.65 -4.11
C TRP A 292 -30.70 17.92 -5.43
N ASP A 293 -31.42 18.63 -6.31
CA ASP A 293 -31.98 18.11 -7.55
C ASP A 293 -31.82 19.17 -8.65
N TYR A 294 -31.03 18.86 -9.69
CA TYR A 294 -30.77 19.81 -10.77
C TYR A 294 -31.90 19.89 -11.80
N ILE A 295 -32.83 18.93 -11.82
CA ILE A 295 -34.01 18.94 -12.69
C ILE A 295 -35.06 19.87 -12.08
N ASN A 296 -35.38 19.68 -10.80
CA ASN A 296 -36.49 20.38 -10.15
C ASN A 296 -36.08 21.63 -9.35
N ASN A 297 -34.79 21.79 -9.00
CA ASN A 297 -34.30 22.88 -8.16
C ASN A 297 -33.02 23.54 -8.72
N ARG A 298 -32.90 23.62 -10.06
CA ARG A 298 -31.74 24.21 -10.74
C ARG A 298 -31.35 25.59 -10.20
N ALA A 299 -32.32 26.51 -10.09
CA ALA A 299 -32.04 27.89 -9.66
C ALA A 299 -31.51 27.97 -8.22
N GLY A 300 -32.01 27.11 -7.33
CA GLY A 300 -31.53 27.02 -5.94
C GLY A 300 -30.10 26.49 -5.88
N VAL A 301 -29.81 25.40 -6.59
CA VAL A 301 -28.46 24.83 -6.70
C VAL A 301 -27.48 25.85 -7.30
N ASP A 302 -27.84 26.46 -8.44
CA ASP A 302 -26.99 27.44 -9.13
C ASP A 302 -26.69 28.67 -8.24
N SER A 303 -27.64 29.12 -7.44
CA SER A 303 -27.46 30.26 -6.52
C SER A 303 -26.40 29.97 -5.45
N VAL A 304 -26.48 28.79 -4.81
CA VAL A 304 -25.53 28.37 -3.78
C VAL A 304 -24.14 28.15 -4.36
N LEU A 305 -24.04 27.49 -5.51
CA LEU A 305 -22.76 27.24 -6.18
C LEU A 305 -22.11 28.53 -6.68
N ARG A 306 -22.89 29.48 -7.20
CA ARG A 306 -22.38 30.80 -7.59
C ARG A 306 -21.84 31.59 -6.39
N ALA A 307 -22.54 31.55 -5.26
CA ALA A 307 -22.06 32.20 -4.04
C ALA A 307 -20.72 31.61 -3.57
N ARG A 308 -20.60 30.28 -3.57
CA ARG A 308 -19.34 29.58 -3.25
C ARG A 308 -18.21 29.96 -4.23
N ALA A 309 -18.50 29.98 -5.54
CA ALA A 309 -17.51 30.34 -6.56
C ALA A 309 -16.96 31.76 -6.33
N ASN A 310 -17.83 32.74 -6.05
CA ASN A 310 -17.44 34.11 -5.72
C ASN A 310 -16.59 34.18 -4.45
N GLU A 311 -16.96 33.41 -3.41
CA GLU A 311 -16.25 33.41 -2.14
C GLU A 311 -14.83 32.83 -2.26
N CYS A 312 -14.64 31.83 -3.13
CA CYS A 312 -13.34 31.16 -3.30
C CYS A 312 -12.48 31.77 -4.42
N ALA A 313 -13.04 32.57 -5.33
CA ALA A 313 -12.35 33.18 -6.48
C ALA A 313 -11.03 33.93 -6.15
N PRO A 314 -10.86 34.60 -4.98
CA PRO A 314 -9.60 35.25 -4.62
C PRO A 314 -8.43 34.31 -4.36
N PHE A 315 -8.68 33.01 -4.16
CA PHE A 315 -7.67 32.02 -3.77
C PHE A 315 -7.28 31.10 -4.95
N GLU A 316 -6.17 30.37 -4.82
CA GLU A 316 -5.76 29.37 -5.80
C GLU A 316 -6.49 28.04 -5.54
N ASN A 317 -7.29 27.58 -6.50
CA ASN A 317 -8.11 26.38 -6.36
C ASN A 317 -8.09 25.51 -7.63
N VAL A 318 -8.45 24.24 -7.44
CA VAL A 318 -8.92 23.35 -8.51
C VAL A 318 -10.41 23.09 -8.27
N TYR A 319 -11.25 23.47 -9.23
CA TYR A 319 -12.69 23.37 -9.09
C TYR A 319 -13.23 22.04 -9.64
N THR A 320 -13.83 21.24 -8.76
CA THR A 320 -14.59 20.05 -9.16
C THR A 320 -15.84 20.48 -9.92
N LEU A 321 -16.01 19.92 -11.13
CA LEU A 321 -17.18 20.12 -11.98
C LEU A 321 -18.11 18.91 -11.97
N ALA A 322 -19.27 19.09 -12.62
CA ALA A 322 -20.39 18.19 -12.67
C ALA A 322 -21.08 18.04 -11.31
N LEU A 323 -22.08 17.15 -11.23
CA LEU A 323 -22.89 16.95 -10.04
C LEU A 323 -22.99 15.47 -9.72
N ARG A 324 -22.99 15.16 -8.43
CA ARG A 324 -23.41 13.87 -7.86
C ARG A 324 -24.39 14.12 -6.72
N GLY A 325 -25.06 13.07 -6.27
CA GLY A 325 -25.97 13.14 -5.14
C GLY A 325 -25.24 13.45 -3.83
N LEU A 326 -26.01 13.75 -2.79
CA LEU A 326 -25.48 14.09 -1.47
C LEU A 326 -24.63 12.93 -0.90
N HIS A 327 -23.43 13.25 -0.39
CA HIS A 327 -22.56 12.33 0.33
C HIS A 327 -22.22 11.02 -0.44
N ASP A 328 -21.68 11.16 -1.66
CA ASP A 328 -21.22 10.07 -2.56
C ASP A 328 -22.35 9.19 -3.16
N ARG A 329 -23.62 9.64 -3.07
CA ARG A 329 -24.77 8.97 -3.70
C ARG A 329 -24.95 9.39 -5.15
N ALA A 330 -25.68 8.60 -5.93
CA ALA A 330 -26.19 9.04 -7.22
C ALA A 330 -27.19 10.19 -7.02
N MET A 331 -27.15 11.20 -7.89
CA MET A 331 -28.18 12.25 -7.91
C MET A 331 -29.51 11.65 -8.37
N ASN A 332 -30.63 12.13 -7.83
CA ASN A 332 -31.93 11.74 -8.35
C ASN A 332 -32.03 12.22 -9.80
N ALA A 333 -32.18 11.29 -10.74
CA ALA A 333 -32.18 11.57 -12.17
C ALA A 333 -33.14 10.63 -12.91
N SER A 334 -33.49 10.97 -14.15
CA SER A 334 -34.28 10.11 -15.05
C SER A 334 -33.71 8.70 -15.12
N ASN A 335 -34.55 7.69 -15.39
CA ASN A 335 -34.04 6.34 -15.70
C ASN A 335 -33.45 6.24 -17.11
N ASP A 336 -33.66 7.27 -17.94
CA ASP A 336 -33.07 7.38 -19.28
C ASP A 336 -31.63 7.94 -19.21
N MET A 337 -30.69 7.31 -19.90
CA MET A 337 -29.27 7.69 -19.87
C MET A 337 -28.99 8.98 -20.65
N ALA A 338 -29.74 9.26 -21.72
CA ALA A 338 -29.58 10.48 -22.51
C ALA A 338 -30.03 11.70 -21.70
N ASP A 339 -31.12 11.57 -20.92
CA ASP A 339 -31.56 12.60 -19.98
C ASP A 339 -30.49 12.88 -18.90
N ARG A 340 -29.90 11.83 -18.32
CA ARG A 340 -28.81 11.95 -17.34
C ARG A 340 -27.61 12.68 -17.92
N LYS A 341 -27.21 12.31 -19.14
CA LYS A 341 -26.15 12.97 -19.89
C LYS A 341 -26.44 14.44 -20.09
N GLN A 342 -27.63 14.79 -20.56
CA GLN A 342 -28.00 16.18 -20.82
C GLN A 342 -28.01 17.01 -19.53
N MET A 343 -28.59 16.49 -18.45
CA MET A 343 -28.63 17.18 -17.14
C MET A 343 -27.22 17.45 -16.61
N LEU A 344 -26.32 16.46 -16.70
CA LEU A 344 -24.94 16.60 -16.23
C LEU A 344 -24.13 17.55 -17.11
N GLN A 345 -24.33 17.51 -18.43
CA GLN A 345 -23.76 18.43 -19.40
C GLN A 345 -24.15 19.88 -19.09
N ASP A 346 -25.44 20.14 -18.87
CA ASP A 346 -25.96 21.47 -18.53
C ASP A 346 -25.39 21.99 -17.22
N ALA A 347 -25.33 21.16 -16.19
CA ALA A 347 -24.75 21.51 -14.90
C ALA A 347 -23.26 21.86 -15.03
N LEU A 348 -22.49 21.05 -15.74
CA LEU A 348 -21.06 21.27 -15.97
C LEU A 348 -20.81 22.61 -16.68
N MET A 349 -21.58 22.91 -17.72
CA MET A 349 -21.42 24.16 -18.47
C MET A 349 -21.88 25.39 -17.66
N ALA A 350 -22.95 25.26 -16.86
CA ALA A 350 -23.40 26.33 -15.96
C ALA A 350 -22.34 26.64 -14.89
N GLN A 351 -21.76 25.61 -14.28
CA GLN A 351 -20.66 25.73 -13.31
C GLN A 351 -19.43 26.39 -13.93
N ARG A 352 -19.01 25.97 -15.12
CA ARG A 352 -17.90 26.62 -15.84
C ARG A 352 -18.18 28.11 -16.06
N LYS A 353 -19.41 28.47 -16.46
CA LYS A 353 -19.81 29.87 -16.59
C LYS A 353 -19.73 30.63 -15.26
N MET A 354 -20.19 30.04 -14.16
CA MET A 354 -20.08 30.67 -12.83
C MET A 354 -18.62 30.98 -12.46
N LEU A 355 -17.69 30.07 -12.77
CA LEU A 355 -16.27 30.28 -12.51
C LEU A 355 -15.67 31.41 -13.36
N ILE A 356 -16.04 31.51 -14.64
CA ILE A 356 -15.63 32.60 -15.51
C ILE A 356 -16.17 33.94 -14.98
N ASP A 357 -17.46 33.98 -14.63
CA ASP A 357 -18.10 35.19 -14.10
C ASP A 357 -17.46 35.62 -12.76
N ALA A 358 -17.15 34.66 -11.87
CA ALA A 358 -16.61 34.93 -10.53
C ALA A 358 -15.13 35.36 -10.54
N THR A 359 -14.33 34.78 -11.43
CA THR A 359 -12.87 35.01 -11.46
C THR A 359 -12.45 36.08 -12.47
N GLY A 360 -13.28 36.39 -13.45
CA GLY A 360 -12.94 37.26 -14.58
C GLY A 360 -11.88 36.68 -15.53
N LYS A 361 -11.53 35.39 -15.37
CA LYS A 361 -10.54 34.69 -16.19
C LYS A 361 -11.23 33.92 -17.31
N ARG A 362 -10.47 33.56 -18.35
CA ARG A 362 -10.93 32.57 -19.33
C ARG A 362 -11.10 31.21 -18.67
N GLY A 363 -12.06 30.42 -19.15
CA GLY A 363 -12.29 29.07 -18.62
C GLY A 363 -11.03 28.21 -18.67
N GLU A 364 -10.24 28.32 -19.74
CA GLU A 364 -9.01 27.53 -19.92
C GLU A 364 -7.88 27.90 -18.96
N ASP A 365 -7.97 29.08 -18.33
CA ASP A 365 -6.99 29.56 -17.34
C ASP A 365 -7.40 29.21 -15.89
N ILE A 366 -8.57 28.57 -15.69
CA ILE A 366 -9.10 28.17 -14.39
C ILE A 366 -8.93 26.66 -14.23
N PRO A 367 -8.14 26.17 -13.26
CA PRO A 367 -8.00 24.73 -13.02
C PRO A 367 -9.35 24.09 -12.67
N GLN A 368 -9.77 23.13 -13.48
CA GLN A 368 -11.04 22.42 -13.36
C GLN A 368 -10.81 20.91 -13.45
N ALA A 369 -11.52 20.15 -12.63
CA ALA A 369 -11.42 18.70 -12.57
C ALA A 369 -12.80 18.05 -12.72
N PHE A 370 -12.86 16.96 -13.50
CA PHE A 370 -14.03 16.11 -13.66
C PHE A 370 -13.66 14.68 -13.34
N THR A 371 -14.40 14.05 -12.41
CA THR A 371 -14.15 12.67 -11.99
C THR A 371 -15.30 11.79 -12.47
N PRO A 372 -15.14 11.00 -13.55
CA PRO A 372 -16.13 10.02 -13.97
C PRO A 372 -16.13 8.81 -13.03
N TYR A 373 -16.69 9.00 -11.84
CA TYR A 373 -16.73 7.98 -10.79
C TYR A 373 -18.11 7.32 -10.70
N LYS A 374 -18.09 5.98 -10.57
CA LYS A 374 -19.30 5.14 -10.47
C LYS A 374 -20.26 5.42 -11.63
N GLU A 375 -21.48 5.85 -11.34
CA GLU A 375 -22.53 6.09 -12.35
C GLU A 375 -22.16 7.18 -13.36
N VAL A 376 -21.28 8.11 -12.99
CA VAL A 376 -20.85 9.19 -13.88
C VAL A 376 -19.98 8.68 -15.03
N LEU A 377 -19.32 7.52 -14.85
CA LEU A 377 -18.56 6.89 -15.92
C LEU A 377 -19.47 6.46 -17.07
N ASP A 378 -20.63 5.89 -16.76
CA ASP A 378 -21.62 5.49 -17.77
C ASP A 378 -22.15 6.72 -18.52
N VAL A 379 -22.39 7.82 -17.81
CA VAL A 379 -22.81 9.10 -18.40
C VAL A 379 -21.74 9.68 -19.32
N TYR A 380 -20.46 9.59 -18.93
CA TYR A 380 -19.35 10.02 -19.77
C TYR A 380 -19.27 9.20 -21.05
N ASP A 381 -19.44 7.88 -20.93
CA ASP A 381 -19.41 6.92 -22.03
C ASP A 381 -20.58 7.05 -23.01
N GLU A 382 -21.71 7.63 -22.59
CA GLU A 382 -22.85 8.00 -23.44
C GLU A 382 -22.55 9.24 -24.32
N GLY A 383 -21.33 9.79 -24.24
CA GLY A 383 -20.87 10.89 -25.07
C GLY A 383 -21.08 12.27 -24.46
N LEU A 384 -20.87 12.40 -23.15
CA LEU A 384 -20.79 13.72 -22.49
C LEU A 384 -19.60 14.51 -23.04
N GLU A 385 -19.84 15.72 -23.53
CA GLU A 385 -18.81 16.57 -24.10
C GLU A 385 -18.06 17.34 -23.02
N LEU A 386 -16.84 16.91 -22.72
CA LEU A 386 -16.01 17.58 -21.72
C LEU A 386 -15.10 18.64 -22.38
N PRO A 387 -15.16 19.94 -21.98
CA PRO A 387 -14.26 20.98 -22.51
C PRO A 387 -12.80 20.55 -22.41
N ASP A 388 -12.01 20.78 -23.46
CA ASP A 388 -10.71 20.13 -23.66
C ASP A 388 -9.69 20.37 -22.53
N ASP A 389 -9.75 21.54 -21.88
CA ASP A 389 -8.89 21.98 -20.79
C ASP A 389 -9.25 21.39 -19.41
N VAL A 390 -10.42 20.78 -19.26
CA VAL A 390 -10.83 20.16 -18.00
C VAL A 390 -10.09 18.83 -17.81
N THR A 391 -9.39 18.71 -16.68
CA THR A 391 -8.65 17.50 -16.30
C THR A 391 -9.61 16.37 -15.94
N ILE A 392 -9.39 15.19 -16.51
CA ILE A 392 -10.11 13.97 -16.12
C ILE A 392 -9.39 13.32 -14.93
N ILE A 393 -10.09 13.06 -13.84
CA ILE A 393 -9.53 12.35 -12.68
C ILE A 393 -9.99 10.89 -12.74
N TRP A 394 -9.04 9.97 -12.92
CA TRP A 394 -9.30 8.54 -12.91
C TRP A 394 -9.16 7.98 -11.50
N PRO A 395 -10.23 7.42 -10.90
CA PRO A 395 -10.13 6.76 -9.61
C PRO A 395 -9.68 5.31 -9.75
N ASP A 396 -8.99 4.81 -8.73
CA ASP A 396 -8.86 3.37 -8.52
C ASP A 396 -10.21 2.74 -8.12
N ASP A 397 -10.21 1.43 -7.87
CA ASP A 397 -11.38 0.68 -7.37
C ASP A 397 -11.56 0.79 -5.85
N ASN A 398 -10.91 1.77 -5.21
CA ASN A 398 -10.78 1.97 -3.77
C ASN A 398 -9.89 0.95 -3.02
N TYR A 399 -9.35 -0.05 -3.72
CA TYR A 399 -8.44 -1.06 -3.15
C TYR A 399 -7.04 -1.01 -3.76
N GLY A 400 -6.80 -0.04 -4.65
CA GLY A 400 -5.51 0.24 -5.26
C GLY A 400 -5.39 -0.12 -6.73
N TYR A 401 -6.43 -0.65 -7.40
CA TYR A 401 -6.35 -1.02 -8.81
C TYR A 401 -7.02 0.03 -9.70
N MET A 402 -6.29 0.59 -10.68
CA MET A 402 -6.85 1.61 -11.58
C MET A 402 -7.93 1.00 -12.48
N LYS A 403 -9.16 1.52 -12.40
CA LYS A 403 -10.32 0.98 -13.14
C LYS A 403 -10.31 1.32 -14.63
N ARG A 404 -9.82 2.51 -14.94
CA ARG A 404 -9.70 3.08 -16.28
C ARG A 404 -8.61 4.14 -16.25
N LEU A 405 -7.97 4.33 -17.39
CA LEU A 405 -7.03 5.39 -17.68
C LEU A 405 -7.36 5.99 -19.04
N SER A 406 -6.65 7.07 -19.39
CA SER A 406 -6.93 7.83 -20.60
C SER A 406 -6.68 7.00 -21.86
N SER A 407 -7.69 6.91 -22.74
CA SER A 407 -7.53 6.36 -24.08
C SER A 407 -6.56 7.19 -24.93
N PRO A 408 -6.03 6.67 -26.05
CA PRO A 408 -5.15 7.44 -26.93
C PRO A 408 -5.74 8.77 -27.42
N LYS A 409 -7.08 8.90 -27.45
CA LYS A 409 -7.78 10.16 -27.74
C LYS A 409 -7.76 11.09 -26.52
N GLU A 410 -8.12 10.58 -25.34
CA GLU A 410 -8.16 11.34 -24.09
C GLU A 410 -6.77 11.85 -23.69
N GLN A 411 -5.70 11.11 -23.99
CA GLN A 411 -4.30 11.51 -23.74
C GLN A 411 -3.87 12.77 -24.50
N LYS A 412 -4.58 13.15 -25.58
CA LYS A 412 -4.28 14.34 -26.39
C LYS A 412 -4.96 15.61 -25.90
N ARG A 413 -5.88 15.50 -24.94
CA ARG A 413 -6.60 16.66 -24.37
C ARG A 413 -5.62 17.61 -23.70
N SER A 414 -5.81 18.92 -23.84
CA SER A 414 -4.99 19.93 -23.18
C SER A 414 -5.09 19.87 -21.65
N GLY A 415 -6.28 19.51 -21.14
CA GLY A 415 -6.53 19.27 -19.72
C GLY A 415 -5.92 17.99 -19.18
N ARG A 416 -5.46 17.07 -20.05
CA ARG A 416 -4.83 15.78 -19.70
C ARG A 416 -5.63 15.03 -18.60
N SER A 417 -4.97 14.24 -17.76
CA SER A 417 -5.64 13.50 -16.69
C SER A 417 -4.88 13.48 -15.37
N GLY A 418 -5.51 12.94 -14.34
CA GLY A 418 -4.99 12.73 -13.00
C GLY A 418 -5.51 11.44 -12.39
N VAL A 419 -5.14 11.18 -11.14
CA VAL A 419 -5.55 10.00 -10.37
C VAL A 419 -6.16 10.38 -9.02
N TYR A 420 -7.15 9.58 -8.60
CA TYR A 420 -7.63 9.51 -7.22
C TYR A 420 -7.37 8.10 -6.67
N TYR A 421 -6.46 7.97 -5.71
CA TYR A 421 -5.96 6.68 -5.22
C TYR A 421 -6.26 6.50 -3.73
N HIS A 422 -6.46 5.26 -3.26
CA HIS A 422 -6.86 5.00 -1.88
C HIS A 422 -5.77 4.39 -0.99
N SER A 423 -5.46 5.08 0.12
CA SER A 423 -4.72 4.53 1.26
C SER A 423 -5.62 4.13 2.43
N SER A 424 -6.84 4.66 2.46
CA SER A 424 -7.93 4.40 3.41
C SER A 424 -9.23 4.33 2.62
N TYR A 425 -10.20 3.54 3.07
CA TYR A 425 -11.52 3.48 2.45
C TYR A 425 -12.62 3.00 3.41
N LEU A 426 -13.70 3.76 3.49
CA LEU A 426 -14.99 3.38 4.08
C LEU A 426 -15.95 2.93 2.96
N GLY A 427 -16.15 1.62 2.79
CA GLY A 427 -17.06 1.12 1.77
C GLY A 427 -16.95 -0.37 1.44
N LYS A 428 -17.62 -0.75 0.34
CA LYS A 428 -17.80 -2.15 -0.06
C LYS A 428 -16.57 -2.72 -0.77
N PRO A 429 -16.26 -4.02 -0.60
CA PRO A 429 -16.97 -5.00 0.25
C PRO A 429 -16.69 -4.87 1.75
N HIS A 430 -15.57 -4.25 2.11
CA HIS A 430 -15.12 -4.12 3.49
C HIS A 430 -14.21 -2.90 3.64
N ASP A 431 -14.37 -2.17 4.74
CA ASP A 431 -13.56 -0.98 5.02
C ASP A 431 -12.08 -1.36 5.27
N HIS A 432 -11.15 -0.44 5.00
CA HIS A 432 -9.77 -0.51 5.47
C HIS A 432 -9.37 0.86 6.03
N LEU A 433 -9.49 1.00 7.35
CA LEU A 433 -9.44 2.29 8.07
C LEU A 433 -8.37 2.31 9.17
N TRP A 434 -7.73 1.18 9.45
CA TRP A 434 -6.85 1.08 10.61
C TRP A 434 -5.47 1.66 10.35
N MET A 435 -4.87 1.22 9.24
CA MET A 435 -3.56 1.65 8.80
C MET A 435 -3.34 1.25 7.35
N ASN A 436 -2.45 1.96 6.65
CA ASN A 436 -2.13 1.55 5.29
C ASN A 436 -1.34 0.23 5.26
N THR A 437 -1.89 -0.73 4.52
CA THR A 437 -1.30 -2.06 4.28
C THR A 437 -1.16 -2.39 2.79
N THR A 438 -1.45 -1.42 1.91
CA THR A 438 -1.26 -1.59 0.46
C THR A 438 0.22 -1.76 0.18
N SER A 439 0.59 -2.78 -0.61
CA SER A 439 1.98 -2.99 -0.98
C SER A 439 2.53 -1.77 -1.74
N PRO A 440 3.75 -1.27 -1.40
CA PRO A 440 4.36 -0.16 -2.12
C PRO A 440 4.59 -0.49 -3.60
N THR A 441 4.88 -1.75 -3.93
CA THR A 441 5.13 -2.17 -5.31
C THR A 441 3.84 -2.27 -6.13
N LEU A 442 2.70 -2.58 -5.49
CA LEU A 442 1.37 -2.45 -6.13
C LEU A 442 1.07 -0.97 -6.44
N MET A 443 1.26 -0.08 -5.47
CA MET A 443 1.03 1.35 -5.68
C MET A 443 1.94 1.91 -6.78
N TYR A 444 3.21 1.51 -6.83
CA TYR A 444 4.11 1.91 -7.91
C TYR A 444 3.66 1.37 -9.28
N GLU A 445 3.27 0.10 -9.37
CA GLU A 445 2.78 -0.51 -10.62
C GLU A 445 1.64 0.32 -11.23
N GLU A 446 0.64 0.63 -10.41
CA GLU A 446 -0.60 1.28 -10.83
C GLU A 446 -0.39 2.77 -11.14
N LEU A 447 0.41 3.47 -10.33
CA LEU A 447 0.69 4.90 -10.53
C LEU A 447 1.68 5.18 -11.65
N ARG A 448 2.69 4.31 -11.84
CA ARG A 448 3.59 4.39 -13.00
C ARG A 448 2.81 4.20 -14.29
N LYS A 449 1.95 3.18 -14.33
CA LYS A 449 1.02 2.92 -15.44
C LYS A 449 0.12 4.13 -15.74
N ALA A 450 -0.45 4.76 -14.71
CA ALA A 450 -1.27 5.96 -14.89
C ALA A 450 -0.46 7.15 -15.45
N TYR A 451 0.75 7.39 -14.90
CA TYR A 451 1.64 8.46 -15.36
C TYR A 451 2.02 8.31 -16.83
N ASP A 452 2.44 7.10 -17.24
CA ASP A 452 2.82 6.80 -18.62
C ASP A 452 1.62 6.96 -19.59
N MET A 453 0.39 6.91 -19.07
CA MET A 453 -0.86 7.21 -19.79
C MET A 453 -1.34 8.65 -19.59
N THR A 454 -0.41 9.59 -19.36
CA THR A 454 -0.61 11.05 -19.26
C THR A 454 -1.38 11.56 -18.04
N ALA A 455 -1.57 10.72 -17.02
CA ALA A 455 -2.16 11.15 -15.75
C ALA A 455 -1.13 11.92 -14.91
N ASP A 456 -0.73 13.10 -15.34
CA ASP A 456 0.33 13.93 -14.75
C ASP A 456 -0.17 15.31 -14.25
N ARG A 457 -1.49 15.55 -14.25
CA ARG A 457 -2.05 16.83 -13.83
C ARG A 457 -2.37 16.89 -12.36
N ILE A 458 -3.15 15.93 -11.84
CA ILE A 458 -3.63 15.94 -10.45
C ILE A 458 -3.44 14.54 -9.88
N TRP A 459 -2.66 14.41 -8.81
CA TRP A 459 -2.55 13.18 -8.02
C TRP A 459 -3.09 13.46 -6.62
N LEU A 460 -4.20 12.78 -6.30
CA LEU A 460 -4.89 12.91 -5.02
C LEU A 460 -4.93 11.56 -4.31
N LEU A 461 -4.34 11.48 -3.12
CA LEU A 461 -4.39 10.30 -2.27
C LEU A 461 -5.48 10.46 -1.20
N ASN A 462 -6.47 9.57 -1.13
CA ASN A 462 -7.26 9.42 0.08
C ASN A 462 -6.32 8.95 1.20
N ALA A 463 -5.96 9.87 2.10
CA ALA A 463 -5.01 9.63 3.17
C ALA A 463 -5.67 9.17 4.48
N GLY A 464 -6.99 8.99 4.48
CA GLY A 464 -7.75 8.78 5.70
C GLY A 464 -7.51 9.93 6.69
N ASP A 465 -7.15 9.54 7.90
CA ASP A 465 -6.73 10.41 9.00
C ASP A 465 -5.29 10.98 8.89
N ILE A 466 -4.58 10.76 7.77
CA ILE A 466 -3.10 10.89 7.62
C ILE A 466 -2.33 9.86 8.47
N LYS A 467 -2.68 9.74 9.75
CA LYS A 467 -2.14 8.73 10.67
C LYS A 467 -3.14 7.56 10.76
N SER A 468 -2.79 6.30 10.50
CA SER A 468 -1.45 5.73 10.27
C SER A 468 -1.19 5.39 8.80
N CYS A 469 -1.28 6.40 7.93
CA CYS A 469 -0.98 6.35 6.49
C CYS A 469 0.29 7.14 6.13
N GLU A 470 1.14 7.49 7.10
CA GLU A 470 2.28 8.41 6.92
C GLU A 470 3.21 7.94 5.80
N PHE A 471 3.56 6.66 5.80
CA PHE A 471 4.40 6.08 4.76
C PHE A 471 3.75 6.16 3.36
N ALA A 472 2.46 5.89 3.25
CA ALA A 472 1.75 5.95 1.97
C ALA A 472 1.68 7.37 1.43
N VAL A 473 1.45 8.37 2.32
CA VAL A 473 1.49 9.79 1.97
C VAL A 473 2.89 10.19 1.49
N ASP A 474 3.95 9.82 2.21
CA ASP A 474 5.33 10.13 1.81
C ASP A 474 5.69 9.51 0.47
N PHE A 475 5.41 8.23 0.29
CA PHE A 475 5.74 7.47 -0.91
C PHE A 475 4.97 8.00 -2.13
N PHE A 476 3.66 8.23 -1.99
CA PHE A 476 2.82 8.77 -3.05
C PHE A 476 3.30 10.15 -3.51
N LEU A 477 3.56 11.07 -2.57
CA LEU A 477 3.99 12.43 -2.89
C LEU A 477 5.43 12.48 -3.43
N SER A 478 6.30 11.57 -2.96
CA SER A 478 7.65 11.44 -3.50
C SER A 478 7.65 10.96 -4.95
N MET A 479 6.79 9.99 -5.30
CA MET A 479 6.58 9.60 -6.69
C MET A 479 5.94 10.72 -7.51
N ALA A 480 4.95 11.44 -6.97
CA ALA A 480 4.31 12.55 -7.67
C ALA A 480 5.29 13.71 -7.96
N TYR A 481 6.33 13.88 -7.13
CA TYR A 481 7.39 14.85 -7.35
C TYR A 481 8.42 14.36 -8.38
N ASP A 482 8.92 13.13 -8.27
CA ASP A 482 9.95 12.58 -9.16
C ASP A 482 9.76 11.07 -9.40
N ILE A 483 8.78 10.72 -10.24
CA ILE A 483 8.39 9.33 -10.51
C ILE A 483 9.52 8.52 -11.17
N ASP A 484 10.37 9.16 -11.96
CA ASP A 484 11.50 8.50 -12.64
C ASP A 484 12.64 8.13 -11.69
N SER A 485 12.61 8.64 -10.45
CA SER A 485 13.50 8.17 -9.39
C SER A 485 13.08 6.81 -8.82
N PHE A 486 11.92 6.27 -9.22
CA PHE A 486 11.38 5.00 -8.73
C PHE A 486 11.37 3.91 -9.81
N ASN A 487 11.69 2.70 -9.36
CA ASN A 487 11.49 1.44 -10.06
C ASN A 487 10.96 0.40 -9.05
N PHE A 488 10.66 -0.82 -9.49
CA PHE A 488 10.14 -1.86 -8.60
C PHE A 488 11.06 -2.17 -7.41
N ASP A 489 12.39 -2.15 -7.60
CA ASP A 489 13.35 -2.42 -6.53
C ASP A 489 13.30 -1.34 -5.46
N ARG A 490 13.37 -0.06 -5.86
CA ARG A 490 13.28 1.05 -4.91
C ARG A 490 11.91 1.11 -4.26
N ALA A 491 10.82 0.86 -4.98
CA ALA A 491 9.49 0.79 -4.39
C ALA A 491 9.42 -0.26 -3.27
N ALA A 492 10.04 -1.44 -3.48
CA ALA A 492 10.11 -2.49 -2.47
C ALA A 492 10.95 -2.10 -1.24
N THR A 493 12.00 -1.28 -1.39
CA THR A 493 12.90 -0.88 -0.29
C THR A 493 12.61 0.50 0.31
N TYR A 494 11.73 1.31 -0.30
CA TYR A 494 11.55 2.71 0.06
C TYR A 494 11.09 2.91 1.51
N ARG A 495 10.28 2.00 2.08
CA ARG A 495 9.89 2.07 3.49
C ARG A 495 11.08 1.93 4.44
N THR A 496 12.06 1.09 4.08
CA THR A 496 13.32 1.00 4.83
C THR A 496 14.12 2.28 4.70
N GLU A 497 14.23 2.85 3.49
CA GLU A 497 14.89 4.15 3.26
C GLU A 497 14.25 5.26 4.10
N TRP A 498 12.91 5.32 4.11
CA TRP A 498 12.13 6.29 4.87
C TRP A 498 12.35 6.16 6.39
N LEU A 499 12.30 4.94 6.94
CA LEU A 499 12.61 4.69 8.36
C LEU A 499 14.06 5.05 8.70
N CYS A 500 15.02 4.67 7.86
CA CYS A 500 16.43 5.01 8.07
C CYS A 500 16.65 6.53 8.02
N GLY A 501 15.93 7.23 7.15
CA GLY A 501 15.97 8.70 7.08
C GLY A 501 15.51 9.40 8.37
N MET A 502 14.61 8.77 9.15
CA MET A 502 14.14 9.32 10.43
C MET A 502 14.90 8.79 11.65
N LEU A 503 15.25 7.50 11.65
CA LEU A 503 15.75 6.78 12.83
C LEU A 503 17.23 6.41 12.74
N GLY A 504 17.84 6.52 11.56
CA GLY A 504 19.22 6.10 11.26
C GLY A 504 19.33 4.66 10.77
N ASP A 505 20.53 4.29 10.32
CA ASP A 505 20.83 3.03 9.63
C ASP A 505 21.13 1.82 10.52
N GLU A 506 21.19 2.00 11.84
CA GLU A 506 21.64 0.97 12.79
C GLU A 506 20.90 -0.37 12.66
N TYR A 507 19.60 -0.32 12.36
CA TYR A 507 18.72 -1.49 12.22
C TYR A 507 18.20 -1.69 10.79
N ARG A 508 18.92 -1.18 9.77
CA ARG A 508 18.47 -1.19 8.37
C ARG A 508 18.06 -2.59 7.88
N ASN A 509 18.85 -3.61 8.22
CA ASN A 509 18.60 -4.99 7.79
C ASN A 509 17.35 -5.55 8.47
N GLU A 510 17.20 -5.33 9.77
CA GLU A 510 16.04 -5.75 10.54
C GLU A 510 14.77 -5.01 10.09
N TYR A 511 14.87 -3.72 9.76
CA TYR A 511 13.76 -2.95 9.19
C TYR A 511 13.31 -3.58 7.87
N GLN A 512 14.24 -3.86 6.96
CA GLN A 512 13.93 -4.46 5.66
C GLN A 512 13.33 -5.86 5.82
N GLU A 513 13.89 -6.68 6.71
CA GLU A 513 13.38 -8.01 7.01
C GLU A 513 11.94 -7.97 7.55
N VAL A 514 11.66 -7.09 8.52
CA VAL A 514 10.32 -6.89 9.07
C VAL A 514 9.35 -6.37 8.00
N ILE A 515 9.76 -5.40 7.20
CA ILE A 515 8.91 -4.77 6.17
C ILE A 515 8.52 -5.77 5.07
N ASN A 516 9.49 -6.54 4.56
CA ASN A 516 9.23 -7.55 3.52
C ASN A 516 8.19 -8.57 4.02
N SER A 517 8.40 -9.10 5.22
CA SER A 517 7.48 -10.06 5.83
C SER A 517 6.11 -9.44 6.18
N PHE A 518 6.08 -8.22 6.69
CA PHE A 518 4.84 -7.51 6.98
C PHE A 518 3.99 -7.34 5.72
N TYR A 519 4.59 -6.87 4.61
CA TYR A 519 3.86 -6.71 3.36
C TYR A 519 3.48 -8.05 2.74
N LYS A 520 4.31 -9.10 2.80
CA LYS A 520 3.91 -10.45 2.39
C LYS A 520 2.62 -10.90 3.09
N LEU A 521 2.56 -10.73 4.41
CA LEU A 521 1.44 -11.18 5.22
C LEU A 521 0.19 -10.32 5.06
N ALA A 522 0.34 -8.99 5.01
CA ALA A 522 -0.76 -8.04 4.92
C ALA A 522 -1.31 -7.89 3.49
N PHE A 523 -0.47 -8.06 2.45
CA PHE A 523 -0.90 -8.08 1.06
C PHE A 523 -1.93 -9.17 0.83
N ALA A 524 -1.66 -10.38 1.32
CA ALA A 524 -2.52 -11.50 1.05
C ALA A 524 -3.89 -11.39 1.76
N ARG A 525 -3.93 -10.74 2.93
CA ARG A 525 -5.17 -10.39 3.64
C ARG A 525 -4.92 -9.20 4.56
N ARG A 526 -5.59 -8.08 4.30
CA ARG A 526 -5.52 -6.88 5.16
C ARG A 526 -6.00 -7.21 6.59
N PRO A 527 -5.45 -6.55 7.62
CA PRO A 527 -5.80 -6.84 9.01
C PRO A 527 -7.28 -6.68 9.31
N GLU A 528 -7.94 -5.66 8.74
CA GLU A 528 -9.38 -5.42 8.91
C GLU A 528 -10.21 -6.61 8.37
N PHE A 529 -9.76 -7.25 7.28
CA PHE A 529 -10.47 -8.37 6.67
C PHE A 529 -10.35 -9.68 7.46
N MET A 530 -9.59 -9.69 8.56
CA MET A 530 -9.47 -10.85 9.45
C MET A 530 -10.76 -11.12 10.24
N GLY A 531 -11.69 -10.16 10.33
CA GLY A 531 -13.06 -10.44 10.81
C GLY A 531 -13.77 -11.52 9.98
N TRP A 532 -13.34 -11.71 8.73
CA TRP A 532 -13.89 -12.68 7.77
C TRP A 532 -15.40 -12.54 7.53
N GLY A 533 -15.97 -11.38 7.88
CA GLY A 533 -17.31 -10.99 7.48
C GLY A 533 -17.27 -10.15 6.21
N TYR A 534 -18.43 -10.06 5.55
CA TYR A 534 -18.70 -8.99 4.59
C TYR A 534 -19.50 -7.93 5.33
N GLN A 535 -18.84 -6.85 5.75
CA GLN A 535 -19.44 -5.79 6.56
C GLN A 535 -20.73 -5.23 5.93
N TRP A 536 -20.73 -5.11 4.60
CA TRP A 536 -21.80 -4.49 3.83
C TRP A 536 -22.81 -5.46 3.21
N ALA A 537 -22.75 -6.76 3.56
CA ALA A 537 -23.65 -7.79 3.03
C ALA A 537 -24.79 -8.19 3.98
N THR A 538 -24.84 -7.65 5.20
CA THR A 538 -25.84 -8.02 6.21
C THR A 538 -26.86 -6.88 6.42
N ASP A 539 -27.87 -6.83 5.54
CA ASP A 539 -29.00 -5.89 5.64
C ASP A 539 -29.80 -6.03 6.95
N LYS A 540 -29.89 -7.24 7.50
CA LYS A 540 -30.75 -7.58 8.64
C LYS A 540 -30.20 -7.19 10.02
N HIS A 541 -28.89 -6.98 10.17
CA HIS A 541 -28.25 -6.87 11.49
C HIS A 541 -27.41 -5.62 11.74
N GLY A 542 -27.21 -4.79 10.71
CA GLY A 542 -26.49 -3.50 10.84
C GLY A 542 -25.04 -3.60 11.32
N ARG A 543 -24.47 -4.81 11.38
CA ARG A 543 -23.09 -5.10 11.83
C ARG A 543 -22.49 -6.26 11.05
N GLU A 544 -21.17 -6.20 10.86
CA GLU A 544 -20.36 -7.27 10.29
C GLU A 544 -20.60 -8.60 11.04
N ARG A 545 -20.80 -9.68 10.29
CA ARG A 545 -20.85 -11.02 10.85
C ARG A 545 -19.49 -11.69 10.73
N ASN A 546 -18.74 -11.73 11.82
CA ASN A 546 -17.47 -12.46 11.84
C ASN A 546 -17.70 -13.97 11.62
N THR A 547 -16.90 -14.57 10.75
CA THR A 547 -16.92 -16.01 10.48
C THR A 547 -15.54 -16.63 10.60
N ASP A 548 -15.45 -17.97 10.56
CA ASP A 548 -14.15 -18.64 10.51
C ASP A 548 -13.45 -18.30 9.18
N THR A 549 -12.13 -18.13 9.25
CA THR A 549 -11.33 -17.79 8.08
C THR A 549 -11.13 -18.99 7.17
N ASP A 550 -10.85 -18.74 5.88
CA ASP A 550 -10.44 -19.80 4.94
C ASP A 550 -8.98 -20.23 5.11
N PHE A 551 -8.23 -19.63 6.06
CA PHE A 551 -6.88 -20.11 6.39
C PHE A 551 -6.98 -21.50 7.00
N SER A 552 -6.21 -22.44 6.45
CA SER A 552 -6.29 -23.82 6.91
C SER A 552 -5.51 -24.05 8.20
N LEU A 553 -6.16 -24.68 9.19
CA LEU A 553 -5.54 -25.11 10.44
C LEU A 553 -4.69 -26.37 10.30
N THR A 554 -4.85 -27.14 9.22
CA THR A 554 -4.28 -28.49 9.09
C THR A 554 -3.67 -28.78 7.71
N ASN A 555 -4.06 -28.04 6.67
CA ASN A 555 -3.49 -28.20 5.34
C ASN A 555 -2.33 -27.21 5.15
N TYR A 556 -1.19 -27.71 4.68
CA TYR A 556 -0.01 -26.93 4.29
C TYR A 556 0.58 -26.03 5.40
N ARG A 557 0.22 -26.27 6.67
CA ARG A 557 0.67 -25.50 7.83
C ARG A 557 0.43 -23.98 7.68
N GLU A 558 -0.63 -23.57 6.98
CA GLU A 558 -0.87 -22.15 6.65
C GLU A 558 -0.97 -21.26 7.89
N VAL A 559 -1.86 -21.60 8.83
CA VAL A 559 -2.05 -20.82 10.05
C VAL A 559 -0.78 -20.83 10.91
N ASP A 560 -0.12 -21.97 11.04
CA ASP A 560 1.10 -22.08 11.84
C ASP A 560 2.25 -21.23 11.26
N SER A 561 2.42 -21.26 9.94
CA SER A 561 3.41 -20.45 9.22
C SER A 561 3.10 -18.95 9.34
N ARG A 562 1.83 -18.56 9.16
CA ARG A 562 1.40 -17.16 9.30
C ARG A 562 1.61 -16.63 10.71
N LEU A 563 1.19 -17.38 11.74
CA LEU A 563 1.31 -16.96 13.13
C LEU A 563 2.77 -16.95 13.62
N SER A 564 3.59 -17.91 13.20
CA SER A 564 5.02 -17.92 13.53
C SER A 564 5.75 -16.73 12.90
N GLU A 565 5.44 -16.41 11.64
CA GLU A 565 6.06 -15.27 10.97
C GLU A 565 5.67 -13.93 11.60
N TYR A 566 4.39 -13.72 11.93
CA TYR A 566 3.95 -12.53 12.68
C TYR A 566 4.64 -12.42 14.04
N ARG A 567 4.76 -13.52 14.80
CA ARG A 567 5.47 -13.52 16.08
C ARG A 567 6.95 -13.20 15.91
N ARG A 568 7.58 -13.69 14.84
CA ARG A 568 8.99 -13.42 14.52
C ARG A 568 9.21 -11.92 14.30
N ILE A 569 8.46 -11.31 13.39
CA ILE A 569 8.61 -9.86 13.12
C ILE A 569 8.17 -9.00 14.30
N GLY A 570 7.13 -9.40 15.04
CA GLY A 570 6.71 -8.72 16.27
C GLY A 570 7.76 -8.79 17.38
N SER A 571 8.51 -9.89 17.47
CA SER A 571 9.62 -10.03 18.41
C SER A 571 10.84 -9.19 18.01
N ILE A 572 11.11 -9.06 16.70
CA ILE A 572 12.18 -8.19 16.20
C ILE A 572 11.86 -6.73 16.52
N THR A 573 10.65 -6.25 16.21
CA THR A 573 10.27 -4.86 16.49
C THR A 573 10.25 -4.56 17.98
N GLU A 574 9.79 -5.47 18.83
CA GLU A 574 9.83 -5.31 20.29
C GLU A 574 11.27 -5.22 20.82
N LYS A 575 12.19 -6.06 20.33
CA LYS A 575 13.61 -5.99 20.68
C LYS A 575 14.24 -4.65 20.27
N ILE A 576 13.89 -4.12 19.10
CA ILE A 576 14.37 -2.81 18.64
C ILE A 576 13.81 -1.71 19.53
N LEU A 577 12.49 -1.68 19.77
CA LEU A 577 11.84 -0.68 20.63
C LEU A 577 12.50 -0.59 22.01
N ASN A 578 12.84 -1.73 22.60
CA ASN A 578 13.48 -1.81 23.92
C ASN A 578 14.94 -1.31 23.93
N LYS A 579 15.65 -1.40 22.80
CA LYS A 579 17.06 -0.95 22.67
C LYS A 579 17.19 0.49 22.17
N LEU A 580 16.17 1.01 21.50
CA LEU A 580 16.21 2.35 20.93
C LEU A 580 16.39 3.42 22.03
N PRO A 581 17.17 4.47 21.76
CA PRO A 581 17.20 5.68 22.59
C PRO A 581 15.80 6.25 22.78
N GLU A 582 15.54 6.84 23.95
CA GLU A 582 14.20 7.30 24.34
C GLU A 582 13.61 8.29 23.32
N GLU A 583 14.44 9.19 22.79
CA GLU A 583 14.07 10.19 21.79
C GLU A 583 13.61 9.59 20.45
N LYS A 584 13.96 8.33 20.16
CA LYS A 584 13.56 7.61 18.94
C LYS A 584 12.32 6.74 19.12
N LYS A 585 11.97 6.40 20.36
CA LYS A 585 10.92 5.42 20.66
C LYS A 585 9.56 5.87 20.16
N ALA A 586 9.17 7.14 20.35
CA ALA A 586 7.86 7.62 19.88
C ALA A 586 7.71 7.49 18.36
N CYS A 587 8.74 7.88 17.59
CA CYS A 587 8.74 7.73 16.14
C CYS A 587 8.71 6.27 15.70
N PHE A 588 9.50 5.39 16.32
CA PHE A 588 9.51 3.97 16.00
C PHE A 588 8.20 3.27 16.40
N TYR A 589 7.59 3.67 17.51
CA TYR A 589 6.35 3.10 18.03
C TYR A 589 5.23 3.23 17.00
N GLN A 590 5.07 4.43 16.44
CA GLN A 590 4.01 4.72 15.49
C GLN A 590 4.31 4.21 14.07
N SER A 591 5.56 4.28 13.61
CA SER A 591 5.92 4.01 12.20
C SER A 591 6.15 2.53 11.88
N LEU A 592 6.51 1.70 12.87
CA LEU A 592 6.79 0.28 12.67
C LEU A 592 6.25 -0.64 13.78
N TYR A 593 6.48 -0.34 15.07
CA TYR A 593 6.11 -1.26 16.15
C TYR A 593 4.60 -1.50 16.24
N TYR A 594 3.79 -0.43 16.32
CA TYR A 594 2.33 -0.56 16.44
C TYR A 594 1.72 -1.25 15.21
N PRO A 595 2.05 -0.87 13.95
CA PRO A 595 1.56 -1.59 12.78
C PRO A 595 1.83 -3.10 12.79
N VAL A 596 3.07 -3.48 13.12
CA VAL A 596 3.49 -4.89 13.13
C VAL A 596 2.88 -5.65 14.30
N LYS A 597 2.99 -5.10 15.52
CA LYS A 597 2.50 -5.75 16.74
C LYS A 597 0.99 -5.83 16.79
N GLY A 598 0.30 -4.80 16.30
CA GLY A 598 -1.15 -4.80 16.13
C GLY A 598 -1.60 -5.94 15.21
N CYS A 599 -1.00 -6.06 14.03
CA CYS A 599 -1.30 -7.15 13.10
C CYS A 599 -0.98 -8.52 13.69
N GLU A 600 0.14 -8.68 14.42
CA GLU A 600 0.47 -9.92 15.13
C GLU A 600 -0.66 -10.32 16.10
N LEU A 601 -1.05 -9.41 16.99
CA LEU A 601 -2.04 -9.67 18.02
C LEU A 601 -3.42 -9.95 17.44
N LEU A 602 -3.83 -9.20 16.41
CA LEU A 602 -5.10 -9.40 15.72
C LEU A 602 -5.16 -10.77 15.02
N ASN A 603 -4.12 -11.14 14.28
CA ASN A 603 -4.07 -12.45 13.61
C ASN A 603 -4.09 -13.60 14.63
N ARG A 604 -3.34 -13.48 15.74
CA ARG A 604 -3.37 -14.46 16.83
C ARG A 604 -4.75 -14.56 17.45
N MET A 605 -5.39 -13.43 17.78
CA MET A 605 -6.73 -13.39 18.37
C MET A 605 -7.75 -14.13 17.49
N ILE A 606 -7.79 -13.82 16.19
CA ILE A 606 -8.75 -14.41 15.26
C ILE A 606 -8.47 -15.89 15.01
N LEU A 607 -7.22 -16.24 14.64
CA LEU A 607 -6.89 -17.59 14.22
C LEU A 607 -6.82 -18.58 15.39
N ASP A 608 -6.35 -18.16 16.58
CA ASP A 608 -6.46 -19.00 17.78
C ASP A 608 -7.91 -19.09 18.26
N GLY A 609 -8.76 -18.10 17.97
CA GLY A 609 -10.22 -18.17 18.19
C GLY A 609 -10.90 -19.19 17.29
N GLN A 610 -10.55 -19.23 16.00
CA GLN A 610 -10.98 -20.27 15.07
C GLN A 610 -10.49 -21.66 15.52
N ARG A 611 -9.22 -21.77 15.92
CA ARG A 611 -8.65 -23.00 16.49
C ARG A 611 -9.39 -23.45 17.75
N ASN A 612 -9.74 -22.53 18.65
CA ASN A 612 -10.54 -22.84 19.85
C ASN A 612 -11.89 -23.46 19.48
N ARG A 613 -12.62 -22.87 18.52
CA ARG A 613 -13.92 -23.41 18.07
C ARG A 613 -13.76 -24.79 17.42
N TRP A 614 -12.69 -25.00 16.66
CA TRP A 614 -12.40 -26.27 16.00
C TRP A 614 -12.00 -27.36 17.01
N TYR A 615 -11.13 -27.04 17.98
CA TYR A 615 -10.71 -27.97 19.05
C TYR A 615 -11.85 -28.33 20.00
N SER A 616 -12.79 -27.40 20.25
CA SER A 616 -14.01 -27.68 21.00
C SER A 616 -14.85 -28.78 20.35
N ILE A 617 -14.93 -28.86 19.01
CA ILE A 617 -15.66 -29.93 18.31
C ILE A 617 -15.03 -31.30 18.59
N GLN A 618 -13.69 -31.33 18.72
CA GLN A 618 -12.90 -32.53 19.01
C GLN A 618 -12.81 -32.84 20.52
N GLN A 619 -13.38 -31.98 21.37
CA GLN A 619 -13.27 -32.04 22.83
C GLN A 619 -11.82 -31.99 23.35
N ARG A 620 -10.90 -31.26 22.69
CA ARG A 620 -9.51 -31.16 23.16
C ARG A 620 -9.42 -30.36 24.46
N ALA A 621 -8.66 -30.84 25.44
CA ALA A 621 -8.36 -30.13 26.67
C ALA A 621 -7.61 -28.79 26.45
N SER A 622 -6.86 -28.64 25.34
CA SER A 622 -6.20 -27.38 24.96
C SER A 622 -7.17 -26.24 24.61
N THR A 623 -8.46 -26.53 24.40
CA THR A 623 -9.51 -25.54 24.10
C THR A 623 -9.53 -24.39 25.11
N GLY A 624 -9.39 -24.69 26.40
CA GLY A 624 -9.40 -23.69 27.48
C GLY A 624 -8.16 -22.79 27.51
N GLU A 625 -7.00 -23.30 27.08
CA GLU A 625 -5.78 -22.48 26.97
C GLU A 625 -5.85 -21.52 25.79
N LEU A 626 -6.44 -21.95 24.67
CA LEU A 626 -6.70 -21.08 23.52
C LEU A 626 -7.64 -19.94 23.89
N GLU A 627 -8.69 -20.19 24.69
CA GLU A 627 -9.57 -19.14 25.20
C GLU A 627 -8.78 -18.04 25.95
N LYS A 628 -7.86 -18.44 26.84
CA LYS A 628 -7.00 -17.52 27.58
C LYS A 628 -6.06 -16.74 26.65
N LYS A 629 -5.43 -17.42 25.68
CA LYS A 629 -4.52 -16.80 24.70
C LYS A 629 -5.23 -15.75 23.85
N VAL A 630 -6.45 -16.02 23.39
CA VAL A 630 -7.26 -15.08 22.59
C VAL A 630 -7.60 -13.84 23.40
N LYS A 631 -8.08 -14.01 24.66
CA LYS A 631 -8.35 -12.89 25.57
C LYS A 631 -7.10 -12.04 25.84
N ALA A 632 -5.96 -12.69 26.10
CA ALA A 632 -4.71 -11.98 26.30
C ALA A 632 -4.27 -11.17 25.06
N CYS A 633 -4.51 -11.67 23.85
CA CYS A 633 -4.22 -10.92 22.62
C CYS A 633 -5.13 -9.69 22.49
N TYR A 634 -6.42 -9.83 22.80
CA TYR A 634 -7.38 -8.72 22.83
C TYR A 634 -6.97 -7.65 23.84
N ASP A 635 -6.66 -8.04 25.08
CA ASP A 635 -6.20 -7.11 26.13
C ASP A 635 -4.88 -6.43 25.73
N SER A 636 -3.94 -7.18 25.14
CA SER A 636 -2.67 -6.62 24.67
C SER A 636 -2.86 -5.61 23.54
N LEU A 637 -3.83 -5.83 22.66
CA LEU A 637 -4.15 -4.90 21.57
C LEU A 637 -4.69 -3.58 22.12
N GLN A 638 -5.50 -3.63 23.18
CA GLN A 638 -5.93 -2.43 23.92
C GLN A 638 -4.73 -1.71 24.57
N VAL A 639 -3.80 -2.46 25.17
CA VAL A 639 -2.61 -1.90 25.82
C VAL A 639 -1.73 -1.15 24.81
N ILE A 640 -1.41 -1.75 23.66
CA ILE A 640 -0.55 -1.07 22.67
C ILE A 640 -1.27 0.10 21.99
N THR A 641 -2.59 0.02 21.82
CA THR A 641 -3.39 1.15 21.29
C THR A 641 -3.40 2.32 22.25
N LYS A 642 -3.58 2.05 23.55
CA LYS A 642 -3.42 3.07 24.61
C LYS A 642 -1.98 3.61 24.64
N GLY A 643 -0.99 2.74 24.45
CA GLY A 643 0.42 3.11 24.36
C GLY A 643 0.69 4.14 23.26
N TYR A 644 0.16 3.90 22.05
CA TYR A 644 0.23 4.85 20.93
C TYR A 644 -0.36 6.21 21.33
N ASN A 645 -1.58 6.22 21.85
CA ASN A 645 -2.30 7.44 22.22
C ASN A 645 -1.67 8.19 23.40
N SER A 646 -0.82 7.54 24.20
CA SER A 646 -0.14 8.13 25.36
C SER A 646 1.25 8.70 25.03
N LEU A 647 1.75 8.49 23.80
CA LEU A 647 3.08 8.98 23.39
C LEU A 647 3.21 10.48 23.63
N LEU A 648 4.38 10.89 24.14
CA LEU A 648 4.77 12.29 24.40
C LEU A 648 3.71 13.08 25.19
N GLY A 649 3.16 12.46 26.24
CA GLY A 649 2.16 13.11 27.11
C GLY A 649 0.78 13.22 26.47
N GLY A 650 0.43 12.30 25.57
CA GLY A 650 -0.88 12.29 24.91
C GLY A 650 -0.95 13.13 23.64
N LYS A 651 0.19 13.41 22.99
CA LYS A 651 0.23 14.21 21.75
C LYS A 651 -0.73 13.67 20.68
N TRP A 652 -0.88 12.36 20.61
CA TRP A 652 -1.72 11.67 19.62
C TRP A 652 -2.96 11.01 20.23
N ASP A 653 -3.42 11.49 21.39
CA ASP A 653 -4.62 10.92 22.00
C ASP A 653 -5.82 11.01 21.05
N HIS A 654 -6.63 9.95 21.03
CA HIS A 654 -7.75 9.72 20.12
C HIS A 654 -7.45 9.51 18.63
N VAL A 655 -6.18 9.55 18.17
CA VAL A 655 -5.86 9.26 16.76
C VAL A 655 -6.08 7.78 16.45
N MET A 656 -5.62 6.89 17.33
CA MET A 656 -5.66 5.45 17.09
C MET A 656 -6.77 4.79 17.92
N THR A 657 -7.58 3.94 17.29
CA THR A 657 -8.75 3.32 17.96
C THR A 657 -9.02 1.92 17.45
N MET A 658 -9.49 1.04 18.35
CA MET A 658 -10.04 -0.28 18.01
C MET A 658 -11.53 -0.24 17.66
N LYS A 659 -12.11 0.96 17.51
CA LYS A 659 -13.51 1.18 17.11
C LYS A 659 -13.52 2.04 15.87
N GLN A 660 -13.55 1.38 14.72
CA GLN A 660 -13.50 1.99 13.38
C GLN A 660 -14.67 1.48 12.54
N GLY A 661 -15.13 2.25 11.58
CA GLY A 661 -16.35 1.93 10.85
C GLY A 661 -17.60 1.97 11.74
N PHE A 662 -18.78 2.03 11.14
CA PHE A 662 -20.05 1.99 11.89
C PHE A 662 -20.53 0.56 12.15
N ALA A 663 -20.03 -0.43 11.41
CA ALA A 663 -20.48 -1.82 11.45
C ALA A 663 -19.34 -2.84 11.68
N ALA A 664 -18.09 -2.41 11.80
CA ALA A 664 -16.96 -3.33 11.93
C ALA A 664 -17.00 -4.13 13.24
N ALA A 665 -16.63 -5.41 13.15
CA ALA A 665 -16.52 -6.31 14.30
C ALA A 665 -15.16 -7.02 14.38
N TYR A 666 -14.23 -6.77 13.46
CA TYR A 666 -12.93 -7.46 13.41
C TYR A 666 -12.03 -7.23 14.64
N PHE A 667 -12.24 -6.17 15.43
CA PHE A 667 -11.57 -5.99 16.73
C PHE A 667 -12.30 -6.64 17.90
N GLU A 668 -13.56 -7.02 17.76
CA GLU A 668 -14.30 -7.66 18.84
C GLU A 668 -13.68 -9.03 19.18
N LEU A 669 -13.82 -9.43 20.44
CA LEU A 669 -13.42 -10.77 20.86
C LEU A 669 -14.24 -11.79 20.05
N PRO A 670 -13.59 -12.72 19.33
CA PRO A 670 -14.33 -13.69 18.53
C PRO A 670 -15.12 -14.64 19.43
N ALA A 671 -16.17 -15.28 18.90
CA ALA A 671 -16.95 -16.26 19.65
C ALA A 671 -16.07 -17.44 20.08
N LEU A 672 -15.99 -17.71 21.39
CA LEU A 672 -15.20 -18.80 21.96
C LEU A 672 -16.11 -19.92 22.46
N ARG A 673 -15.61 -21.15 22.44
CA ARG A 673 -16.29 -22.36 22.91
C ARG A 673 -15.47 -23.05 23.98
N LYS A 674 -16.16 -23.86 24.79
CA LYS A 674 -15.57 -24.75 25.79
C LYS A 674 -15.59 -26.19 25.30
N ALA A 675 -14.68 -27.01 25.81
CA ALA A 675 -14.75 -28.46 25.67
C ALA A 675 -15.47 -29.06 26.89
N SER A 676 -16.24 -30.12 26.65
CA SER A 676 -16.85 -30.98 27.66
C SER A 676 -15.94 -32.18 27.87
N LEU A 677 -14.98 -32.05 28.78
CA LEU A 677 -13.97 -33.09 29.03
C LEU A 677 -14.55 -34.26 29.82
N ALA A 678 -14.09 -35.47 29.53
CA ALA A 678 -14.34 -36.64 30.36
C ALA A 678 -13.66 -36.48 31.74
N SER A 679 -14.15 -37.18 32.76
CA SER A 679 -13.52 -37.22 34.10
C SER A 679 -12.08 -37.75 34.02
N ASP A 680 -11.93 -38.81 33.25
CA ASP A 680 -10.71 -39.57 33.07
C ASP A 680 -9.99 -39.18 31.79
N ALA A 681 -8.66 -39.36 31.78
CA ALA A 681 -7.86 -39.19 30.58
C ALA A 681 -8.42 -40.04 29.43
N THR A 682 -8.59 -39.43 28.27
CA THR A 682 -9.18 -40.08 27.09
C THR A 682 -8.36 -39.69 25.87
N LEU A 683 -7.82 -40.67 25.16
CA LEU A 683 -6.94 -40.48 24.01
C LEU A 683 -7.68 -39.90 22.80
N GLY A 684 -7.12 -38.86 22.21
CA GLY A 684 -7.45 -38.36 20.88
C GLY A 684 -6.21 -38.25 20.01
N VAL A 685 -6.38 -38.55 18.72
CA VAL A 685 -5.32 -38.46 17.71
C VAL A 685 -5.85 -37.67 16.51
N MET A 686 -4.98 -36.89 15.88
CA MET A 686 -5.27 -36.26 14.59
C MET A 686 -4.00 -36.22 13.74
N ALA A 687 -4.11 -36.62 12.48
CA ALA A 687 -3.03 -36.51 11.51
C ALA A 687 -3.08 -35.16 10.78
N GLU A 688 -1.92 -34.64 10.38
CA GLU A 688 -1.82 -33.46 9.50
C GLU A 688 -2.63 -33.70 8.21
N GLY A 689 -3.38 -32.68 7.77
CA GLY A 689 -4.25 -32.76 6.58
C GLY A 689 -5.67 -33.27 6.83
N GLU A 690 -6.05 -33.61 8.07
CA GLU A 690 -7.43 -34.00 8.42
C GLU A 690 -8.34 -32.78 8.64
N ASP A 691 -8.85 -32.20 7.56
CA ASP A 691 -9.69 -30.99 7.58
C ASP A 691 -11.19 -31.28 7.79
N VAL A 692 -11.67 -32.45 7.33
CA VAL A 692 -13.06 -32.91 7.54
C VAL A 692 -13.14 -33.90 8.69
N LEU A 693 -13.64 -33.44 9.84
CA LEU A 693 -13.64 -34.20 11.11
C LEU A 693 -14.64 -35.37 11.15
N LYS A 694 -15.66 -35.38 10.30
CA LYS A 694 -16.73 -36.40 10.31
C LYS A 694 -17.20 -36.71 8.90
N GLY A 695 -17.48 -37.99 8.62
CA GLY A 695 -18.15 -38.43 7.38
C GLY A 695 -17.25 -38.62 6.16
N LEU A 696 -15.97 -38.23 6.20
CA LEU A 696 -15.03 -38.42 5.08
C LEU A 696 -14.20 -39.70 5.21
N LYS A 697 -13.51 -39.90 6.33
CA LYS A 697 -12.69 -41.09 6.63
C LYS A 697 -12.97 -41.58 8.05
N SER A 698 -12.82 -42.88 8.27
CA SER A 698 -12.93 -43.53 9.58
C SER A 698 -11.57 -43.98 10.15
N PHE A 699 -10.48 -43.49 9.59
CA PHE A 699 -9.12 -43.80 10.00
C PHE A 699 -8.22 -42.57 9.86
N HIS A 700 -7.11 -42.57 10.60
CA HIS A 700 -6.11 -41.52 10.48
C HIS A 700 -5.07 -41.81 9.41
N SER A 701 -4.72 -40.82 8.61
CA SER A 701 -3.69 -40.97 7.57
C SER A 701 -2.91 -39.69 7.35
N LEU A 702 -1.58 -39.77 7.38
CA LEU A 702 -0.73 -38.66 6.96
C LEU A 702 -0.75 -38.49 5.43
N PRO A 703 -0.42 -37.29 4.91
CA PRO A 703 -0.07 -37.15 3.50
C PRO A 703 1.08 -38.09 3.13
N CYS A 704 1.18 -38.44 1.85
CA CYS A 704 2.22 -39.33 1.38
C CYS A 704 3.60 -38.67 1.51
N PHE A 705 4.53 -39.36 2.17
CA PHE A 705 5.93 -38.96 2.19
C PHE A 705 6.52 -39.24 0.82
N ASN A 706 7.01 -38.18 0.17
CA ASN A 706 7.50 -38.26 -1.19
C ASN A 706 9.03 -38.07 -1.22
N THR A 707 9.75 -39.02 -1.82
CA THR A 707 11.23 -39.03 -1.86
C THR A 707 11.83 -37.77 -2.50
N TYR A 708 11.09 -37.09 -3.38
CA TYR A 708 11.53 -35.89 -4.09
C TYR A 708 11.50 -34.62 -3.23
N LEU A 709 10.58 -34.51 -2.27
CA LEU A 709 10.49 -33.34 -1.37
C LEU A 709 10.96 -33.63 0.05
N ARG A 710 10.87 -34.90 0.51
CA ARG A 710 11.33 -35.37 1.82
C ARG A 710 10.80 -34.55 3.01
N GLN A 711 9.56 -34.06 2.91
CA GLN A 711 8.89 -33.31 3.98
C GLN A 711 8.58 -34.19 5.20
N SER A 712 8.47 -33.56 6.37
CA SER A 712 7.89 -34.17 7.57
C SER A 712 6.42 -33.79 7.70
N TYR A 713 5.67 -34.63 8.41
CA TYR A 713 4.29 -34.34 8.79
C TYR A 713 4.10 -34.53 10.28
N TYR A 714 3.05 -33.97 10.86
CA TYR A 714 2.78 -34.11 12.28
C TYR A 714 1.56 -34.99 12.60
N VAL A 715 1.62 -35.59 13.79
CA VAL A 715 0.46 -36.20 14.46
C VAL A 715 0.29 -35.51 15.81
N ASP A 716 -0.90 -34.97 16.06
CA ASP A 716 -1.25 -34.43 17.36
C ASP A 716 -1.86 -35.54 18.23
N VAL A 717 -1.27 -35.78 19.40
CA VAL A 717 -1.84 -36.60 20.47
C VAL A 717 -2.45 -35.66 21.50
N PHE A 718 -3.75 -35.75 21.73
CA PHE A 718 -4.46 -34.82 22.61
C PHE A 718 -5.37 -35.54 23.60
N ASN A 719 -5.52 -34.90 24.75
CA ASN A 719 -6.38 -35.36 25.84
C ASN A 719 -7.79 -34.81 25.66
N LYS A 720 -8.79 -35.67 25.80
CA LYS A 720 -10.22 -35.30 25.88
C LYS A 720 -10.76 -35.39 27.33
N GLY A 721 -9.89 -35.68 28.29
CA GLY A 721 -10.20 -35.83 29.71
C GLY A 721 -9.62 -34.72 30.60
N ALA A 722 -10.02 -34.70 31.87
CA ALA A 722 -9.54 -33.75 32.87
C ALA A 722 -8.24 -34.21 33.59
N SER A 723 -8.01 -35.52 33.68
CA SER A 723 -6.76 -36.08 34.23
C SER A 723 -5.67 -36.17 33.15
N PRO A 724 -4.36 -36.06 33.48
CA PRO A 724 -3.28 -36.17 32.51
C PRO A 724 -3.31 -37.47 31.70
N LEU A 725 -3.14 -37.35 30.38
CA LEU A 725 -3.04 -38.46 29.44
C LEU A 725 -1.59 -38.93 29.32
N LYS A 726 -1.32 -40.17 29.73
CA LYS A 726 -0.08 -40.87 29.44
C LYS A 726 -0.24 -41.70 28.17
N TRP A 727 0.74 -41.60 27.29
CA TRP A 727 0.69 -42.26 25.99
C TRP A 727 2.07 -42.80 25.59
N LYS A 728 2.06 -43.84 24.75
CA LYS A 728 3.23 -44.42 24.08
C LYS A 728 2.94 -44.56 22.60
N ALA A 729 3.96 -44.41 21.78
CA ALA A 729 3.92 -44.58 20.34
C ALA A 729 4.88 -45.68 19.91
N SER A 730 4.42 -46.53 18.98
CA SER A 730 5.23 -47.54 18.33
C SER A 730 5.00 -47.52 16.82
N VAL A 731 5.97 -48.00 16.05
CA VAL A 731 5.91 -48.02 14.59
C VAL A 731 6.14 -49.43 14.08
N THR A 732 5.46 -49.81 13.00
CA THR A 732 5.66 -51.13 12.39
C THR A 732 6.98 -51.23 11.62
N GLU A 733 7.49 -50.09 11.16
CA GLU A 733 8.66 -50.02 10.28
C GLU A 733 9.76 -49.14 10.87
N ASN A 734 11.02 -49.60 10.75
CA ASN A 734 12.17 -48.90 11.35
C ASN A 734 12.63 -47.66 10.58
N TRP A 735 12.09 -47.41 9.38
CA TRP A 735 12.31 -46.21 8.60
C TRP A 735 11.38 -45.06 9.02
N ILE A 736 10.36 -45.30 9.84
CA ILE A 736 9.51 -44.27 10.41
C ILE A 736 10.22 -43.66 11.63
N LEU A 737 10.51 -42.37 11.55
CA LEU A 737 11.19 -41.62 12.61
C LEU A 737 10.18 -40.72 13.34
N LEU A 738 10.12 -40.85 14.66
CA LEU A 738 9.28 -40.04 15.53
C LEU A 738 10.14 -39.10 16.38
N SER A 739 9.76 -37.83 16.46
CA SER A 739 10.39 -36.89 17.40
C SER A 739 10.14 -37.25 18.87
N LYS A 740 9.06 -37.97 19.15
CA LYS A 740 8.67 -38.41 20.50
C LYS A 740 7.98 -39.78 20.46
N LYS A 741 8.36 -40.67 21.38
CA LYS A 741 7.85 -42.06 21.46
C LYS A 741 6.96 -42.35 22.67
N ALA A 742 6.91 -41.45 23.63
CA ALA A 742 6.03 -41.54 24.80
C ALA A 742 5.94 -40.17 25.45
N GLY A 743 4.85 -39.90 26.16
CA GLY A 743 4.63 -38.63 26.84
C GLY A 743 3.54 -38.70 27.90
N GLU A 744 3.42 -37.61 28.65
CA GLU A 744 2.36 -37.36 29.60
C GLU A 744 1.93 -35.90 29.44
N THR A 745 0.65 -35.65 29.15
CA THR A 745 0.14 -34.30 28.90
C THR A 745 -1.24 -34.07 29.50
N ALA A 746 -1.46 -32.90 30.07
CA ALA A 746 -2.79 -32.46 30.47
C ALA A 746 -3.63 -32.01 29.26
N THR A 747 -2.99 -31.59 28.16
CA THR A 747 -3.64 -30.97 27.00
C THR A 747 -3.33 -31.74 25.72
N GLU A 748 -2.25 -31.43 25.04
CA GLU A 748 -1.85 -32.09 23.80
C GLU A 748 -0.34 -32.05 23.59
N GLU A 749 0.18 -32.93 22.74
CA GLU A 749 1.56 -32.98 22.29
C GLU A 749 1.61 -33.31 20.81
N ARG A 750 2.52 -32.64 20.09
CA ARG A 750 2.75 -32.88 18.66
C ARG A 750 3.94 -33.80 18.46
N ILE A 751 3.76 -34.85 17.67
CA ILE A 751 4.81 -35.76 17.20
C ILE A 751 5.12 -35.37 15.76
N GLU A 752 6.35 -34.92 15.49
CA GLU A 752 6.83 -34.80 14.11
C GLU A 752 7.25 -36.19 13.63
N VAL A 753 6.71 -36.58 12.48
CA VAL A 753 6.93 -37.84 11.80
C VAL A 753 7.74 -37.56 10.53
N SER A 754 8.87 -38.24 10.40
CA SER A 754 9.77 -38.15 9.25
C SER A 754 10.23 -39.53 8.83
N VAL A 755 10.97 -39.62 7.73
CA VAL A 755 11.34 -40.88 7.09
C VAL A 755 12.86 -40.97 6.94
N ASP A 756 13.43 -42.10 7.36
CA ASP A 756 14.83 -42.47 7.09
C ASP A 756 14.95 -43.05 5.68
N TRP A 757 15.15 -42.17 4.70
CA TRP A 757 15.21 -42.53 3.27
C TRP A 757 16.30 -43.57 2.91
N ALA A 758 17.28 -43.82 3.78
CA ALA A 758 18.27 -44.89 3.57
C ALA A 758 17.71 -46.29 3.86
N LYS A 759 16.62 -46.38 4.63
CA LYS A 759 15.96 -47.64 5.04
C LYS A 759 14.63 -47.89 4.34
N VAL A 760 14.07 -46.91 3.66
CA VAL A 760 12.80 -47.07 2.92
C VAL A 760 13.04 -47.99 1.72
N PRO A 761 12.23 -49.05 1.54
CA PRO A 761 12.24 -49.85 0.33
C PRO A 761 11.98 -49.00 -0.92
N VAL A 762 12.58 -49.38 -2.05
CA VAL A 762 12.20 -48.82 -3.35
C VAL A 762 10.81 -49.37 -3.71
N GLY A 763 9.86 -48.48 -3.98
CA GLY A 763 8.50 -48.85 -4.37
C GLY A 763 7.52 -47.68 -4.28
N GLU A 764 6.41 -47.82 -5.01
CA GLU A 764 5.30 -46.85 -5.04
C GLU A 764 4.20 -47.19 -4.01
N LYS A 765 4.27 -48.38 -3.41
CA LYS A 765 3.31 -48.90 -2.44
C LYS A 765 4.00 -49.28 -1.13
N VAL A 766 4.78 -48.35 -0.59
CA VAL A 766 5.45 -48.53 0.71
C VAL A 766 4.54 -47.99 1.81
N PHE A 767 4.33 -48.79 2.84
CA PHE A 767 3.34 -48.51 3.87
C PHE A 767 3.86 -48.88 5.26
N GLY A 768 3.44 -48.12 6.27
CA GLY A 768 3.66 -48.46 7.67
C GLY A 768 2.59 -47.84 8.56
N VAL A 769 2.62 -48.21 9.84
CA VAL A 769 1.64 -47.76 10.83
C VAL A 769 2.35 -47.18 12.04
N LEU A 770 1.84 -46.04 12.52
CA LEU A 770 2.13 -45.48 13.84
C LEU A 770 0.96 -45.84 14.77
N GLU A 771 1.20 -46.68 15.76
CA GLU A 771 0.22 -47.01 16.83
C GLU A 771 0.49 -46.09 18.03
N ILE A 772 -0.54 -45.41 18.51
CA ILE A 772 -0.52 -44.62 19.75
C ILE A 772 -1.45 -45.29 20.74
N THR A 773 -0.92 -45.60 21.93
CA THR A 773 -1.64 -46.30 23.00
C THR A 773 -1.63 -45.48 24.29
N SER A 774 -2.78 -45.35 24.97
CA SER A 774 -2.86 -44.79 26.31
C SER A 774 -2.55 -45.83 27.38
N ASP A 775 -2.15 -45.39 28.58
CA ASP A 775 -1.96 -46.29 29.73
C ASP A 775 -3.27 -46.94 30.24
N ARG A 776 -4.41 -46.46 29.73
CA ARG A 776 -5.76 -47.02 29.96
C ARG A 776 -6.20 -48.01 28.89
N GLY A 777 -5.35 -48.32 27.91
CA GLY A 777 -5.59 -49.33 26.90
C GLY A 777 -6.34 -48.85 25.64
N GLU A 778 -6.60 -47.54 25.51
CA GLU A 778 -7.11 -46.98 24.25
C GLU A 778 -6.01 -47.01 23.20
N LYS A 779 -6.39 -47.25 21.94
CA LYS A 779 -5.45 -47.36 20.82
C LYS A 779 -5.97 -46.64 19.60
N GLU A 780 -5.09 -45.92 18.93
CA GLU A 780 -5.34 -45.26 17.65
C GLU A 780 -4.20 -45.54 16.68
N ASN A 781 -4.53 -45.77 15.41
CA ASN A 781 -3.57 -46.04 14.36
C ASN A 781 -3.54 -44.89 13.35
N VAL A 782 -2.35 -44.43 13.00
CA VAL A 782 -2.11 -43.49 11.92
C VAL A 782 -1.39 -44.20 10.78
N TYR A 783 -2.02 -44.20 9.61
CA TYR A 783 -1.49 -44.82 8.41
C TYR A 783 -0.50 -43.90 7.69
N ILE A 784 0.64 -44.48 7.32
CA ILE A 784 1.76 -43.79 6.68
C ILE A 784 1.98 -44.42 5.30
N SER A 785 1.94 -43.59 4.27
CA SER A 785 2.26 -43.96 2.89
C SER A 785 3.55 -43.28 2.46
N VAL A 786 4.42 -44.01 1.75
CA VAL A 786 5.66 -43.50 1.19
C VAL A 786 5.73 -43.79 -0.30
N PHE A 787 6.03 -42.75 -1.08
CA PHE A 787 6.28 -42.82 -2.51
C PHE A 787 7.79 -42.70 -2.77
N ASN A 788 8.42 -43.84 -3.09
CA ASN A 788 9.86 -43.96 -3.32
C ASN A 788 10.15 -44.81 -4.58
N PRO A 789 9.70 -44.38 -5.77
CA PRO A 789 9.89 -45.15 -7.00
C PRO A 789 11.38 -45.29 -7.36
N SER A 790 11.70 -46.28 -8.21
CA SER A 790 13.07 -46.48 -8.73
C SER A 790 13.47 -45.45 -9.79
N SER A 791 12.49 -44.84 -10.45
CA SER A 791 12.65 -43.87 -11.51
C SER A 791 11.45 -42.91 -11.52
N PRO A 792 11.65 -41.63 -11.88
CA PRO A 792 12.92 -40.96 -12.13
C PRO A 792 13.76 -40.80 -10.85
N SER A 793 15.07 -40.62 -11.01
CA SER A 793 15.99 -40.38 -9.90
C SER A 793 15.84 -38.95 -9.34
N LEU A 794 16.33 -38.72 -8.12
CA LEU A 794 16.37 -37.39 -7.52
C LEU A 794 17.15 -36.38 -8.37
N ALA A 795 18.21 -36.83 -9.02
CA ALA A 795 19.04 -35.99 -9.89
C ALA A 795 18.27 -35.53 -11.14
N GLU A 796 17.39 -36.38 -11.68
CA GLU A 796 16.54 -36.03 -12.83
C GLU A 796 15.46 -35.01 -12.44
N MET A 797 15.06 -34.96 -11.17
CA MET A 797 14.03 -34.05 -10.66
C MET A 797 14.54 -32.72 -10.12
N ASP A 798 15.85 -32.56 -9.90
CA ASP A 798 16.45 -31.43 -9.17
C ASP A 798 16.11 -30.04 -9.77
N THR A 799 15.95 -29.99 -11.09
CA THR A 799 15.60 -28.74 -11.79
C THR A 799 14.10 -28.54 -11.99
N LEU A 800 13.25 -29.52 -11.69
CA LEU A 800 11.83 -29.51 -12.04
C LEU A 800 10.95 -29.17 -10.84
N PHE A 801 9.75 -28.67 -11.10
CA PHE A 801 8.67 -28.82 -10.13
C PHE A 801 8.14 -30.24 -10.19
N VAL A 802 7.92 -30.88 -9.04
CA VAL A 802 7.56 -32.29 -8.99
C VAL A 802 6.17 -32.44 -8.41
N GLU A 803 5.39 -33.35 -8.95
CA GLU A 803 4.10 -33.69 -8.38
C GLU A 803 4.26 -34.25 -6.97
N HIS A 804 3.47 -33.71 -6.06
CA HIS A 804 3.47 -34.04 -4.66
C HIS A 804 2.03 -34.14 -4.14
N ASN A 805 1.64 -35.32 -3.68
CA ASN A 805 0.28 -35.57 -3.16
C ASN A 805 -0.83 -35.13 -4.15
N GLY A 806 -0.65 -35.40 -5.45
CA GLY A 806 -1.63 -35.13 -6.50
C GLY A 806 -1.74 -33.65 -6.92
N TYR A 807 -0.70 -32.84 -6.67
CA TYR A 807 -0.60 -31.48 -7.20
C TYR A 807 0.85 -31.09 -7.50
N VAL A 808 1.03 -30.08 -8.35
CA VAL A 808 2.30 -29.36 -8.57
C VAL A 808 2.06 -27.89 -8.25
N SER A 809 2.92 -27.26 -7.47
CA SER A 809 2.81 -25.84 -7.11
C SER A 809 4.06 -25.09 -7.54
N ILE A 810 3.87 -23.94 -8.19
CA ILE A 810 4.92 -23.22 -8.91
C ILE A 810 4.84 -21.74 -8.53
N ASP A 811 5.91 -21.18 -7.96
CA ASP A 811 6.04 -19.74 -7.80
C ASP A 811 6.32 -19.06 -9.16
N ALA A 812 5.75 -17.87 -9.37
CA ALA A 812 5.85 -17.21 -10.68
C ALA A 812 7.29 -16.88 -11.10
N ALA A 813 8.18 -16.61 -10.15
CA ALA A 813 9.52 -16.13 -10.41
C ALA A 813 10.48 -17.23 -10.90
N SER A 814 10.22 -18.49 -10.55
CA SER A 814 11.06 -19.64 -10.87
C SER A 814 10.75 -20.29 -12.22
N PHE A 815 10.51 -19.49 -13.25
CA PHE A 815 10.35 -19.99 -14.63
C PHE A 815 11.67 -20.59 -15.14
N HIS A 816 11.57 -21.65 -15.94
CA HIS A 816 12.73 -22.30 -16.56
C HIS A 816 13.22 -21.53 -17.78
N ARG A 817 12.27 -20.99 -18.55
CA ARG A 817 12.54 -20.22 -19.75
C ARG A 817 11.54 -19.08 -19.87
N LYS A 818 11.97 -18.03 -20.57
CA LYS A 818 11.11 -16.95 -21.01
C LYS A 818 11.37 -16.67 -22.49
N VAL A 819 10.29 -16.36 -23.21
CA VAL A 819 10.35 -15.85 -24.57
C VAL A 819 9.84 -14.42 -24.53
N GLU A 820 10.64 -13.49 -25.04
CA GLU A 820 10.35 -12.07 -25.10
C GLU A 820 10.45 -11.58 -26.53
N ASN A 821 9.89 -10.40 -26.81
CA ASN A 821 10.12 -9.70 -28.07
C ASN A 821 10.60 -8.26 -27.80
N LYS A 822 10.55 -7.39 -28.81
CA LYS A 822 10.95 -5.98 -28.65
C LYS A 822 9.97 -5.18 -27.78
N ALA A 823 8.68 -5.53 -27.80
CA ALA A 823 7.62 -4.81 -27.10
C ALA A 823 7.37 -5.35 -25.67
N ILE A 824 7.49 -6.66 -25.47
CA ILE A 824 7.12 -7.34 -24.23
C ILE A 824 8.38 -7.90 -23.56
N LYS A 825 8.65 -7.39 -22.36
CA LYS A 825 9.72 -7.80 -21.47
C LYS A 825 9.13 -8.30 -20.15
N MET A 826 9.61 -9.44 -19.67
CA MET A 826 9.17 -10.00 -18.41
C MET A 826 9.92 -9.32 -17.27
N ARG A 827 9.19 -8.70 -16.35
CA ARG A 827 9.76 -7.93 -15.24
C ARG A 827 9.47 -8.65 -13.92
N THR A 828 10.50 -8.85 -13.10
CA THR A 828 10.33 -9.38 -11.74
C THR A 828 9.94 -8.25 -10.81
N ILE A 829 8.93 -8.48 -9.97
CA ILE A 829 8.43 -7.51 -9.01
C ILE A 829 8.61 -8.08 -7.60
N PRO A 830 9.56 -7.55 -6.80
CA PRO A 830 9.72 -7.93 -5.40
C PRO A 830 8.57 -7.40 -4.52
N ASN A 831 8.39 -7.98 -3.34
CA ASN A 831 7.40 -7.60 -2.33
C ASN A 831 5.95 -7.52 -2.85
N LEU A 832 5.60 -8.40 -3.80
CA LEU A 832 4.28 -8.47 -4.39
C LEU A 832 3.83 -9.92 -4.60
N GLY A 833 2.55 -10.19 -4.35
CA GLY A 833 1.96 -11.50 -4.54
C GLY A 833 2.12 -12.45 -3.34
N ILE A 834 1.44 -13.60 -3.41
CA ILE A 834 1.40 -14.62 -2.35
C ILE A 834 2.82 -15.15 -2.00
N GLU A 835 3.68 -15.33 -3.00
CA GLU A 835 5.06 -15.80 -2.81
C GLU A 835 6.05 -14.65 -2.56
N ASN A 836 5.57 -13.43 -2.34
CA ASN A 836 6.35 -12.19 -2.15
C ASN A 836 7.20 -11.76 -3.36
N THR A 837 7.09 -12.47 -4.49
CA THR A 837 7.65 -12.07 -5.79
C THR A 837 6.64 -12.42 -6.89
N ALA A 838 6.36 -11.47 -7.78
CA ALA A 838 5.48 -11.65 -8.92
C ALA A 838 6.21 -11.36 -10.24
N ILE A 839 5.68 -11.79 -11.37
CA ILE A 839 6.20 -11.46 -12.71
C ILE A 839 5.16 -10.69 -13.51
N GLN A 840 5.54 -9.52 -14.02
CA GLN A 840 4.74 -8.73 -14.97
C GLN A 840 5.11 -9.10 -16.41
N LEU A 841 4.10 -9.44 -17.21
CA LEU A 841 4.21 -9.77 -18.62
C LEU A 841 4.14 -8.50 -19.48
N GLY A 842 5.28 -7.82 -19.67
CA GLY A 842 5.34 -6.61 -20.50
C GLY A 842 4.86 -5.34 -19.81
N ASP A 843 5.07 -4.22 -20.48
CA ASP A 843 4.60 -2.92 -20.02
C ASP A 843 3.08 -2.80 -20.23
N PRO A 844 2.27 -2.34 -19.25
CA PRO A 844 0.83 -2.19 -19.42
C PRO A 844 0.38 -1.27 -20.57
N THR A 845 1.28 -0.41 -21.06
CA THR A 845 1.01 0.47 -22.21
C THR A 845 1.29 -0.19 -23.57
N ALA A 846 1.92 -1.37 -23.58
CA ALA A 846 2.23 -2.09 -24.81
C ALA A 846 0.98 -2.72 -25.44
N ALA A 847 1.02 -2.89 -26.76
CA ALA A 847 -0.09 -3.48 -27.50
C ALA A 847 -0.35 -4.94 -27.08
N PRO A 848 -1.63 -5.36 -27.02
CA PRO A 848 -1.98 -6.74 -26.70
C PRO A 848 -1.42 -7.70 -27.76
N GLN A 849 -1.11 -8.91 -27.31
CA GLN A 849 -0.55 -9.98 -28.13
C GLN A 849 -1.60 -11.08 -28.37
N ARG A 850 -1.50 -11.78 -29.50
CA ARG A 850 -2.36 -12.93 -29.80
C ARG A 850 -1.81 -14.17 -29.07
N THR A 851 -2.53 -14.65 -28.06
CA THR A 851 -2.12 -15.82 -27.24
C THR A 851 -1.93 -17.10 -28.04
N ALA A 852 -2.64 -17.28 -29.16
CA ALA A 852 -2.48 -18.42 -30.06
C ALA A 852 -1.24 -18.34 -30.99
N GLY A 853 -0.47 -17.25 -30.93
CA GLY A 853 0.73 -17.07 -31.76
C GLY A 853 1.92 -17.91 -31.27
N ARG A 854 2.61 -18.59 -32.20
CA ARG A 854 3.78 -19.45 -31.87
C ARG A 854 4.97 -18.68 -31.28
N SER A 855 5.14 -17.42 -31.69
CA SER A 855 6.21 -16.53 -31.22
C SER A 855 5.74 -15.55 -30.14
N THR A 856 4.56 -15.76 -29.57
CA THR A 856 4.01 -14.87 -28.55
C THR A 856 4.85 -14.97 -27.27
N PRO A 857 5.24 -13.83 -26.67
CA PRO A 857 5.98 -13.79 -25.42
C PRO A 857 5.31 -14.61 -24.32
N ARG A 858 6.10 -15.36 -23.55
CA ARG A 858 5.58 -16.31 -22.54
C ARG A 858 6.63 -16.69 -21.52
N LEU A 859 6.16 -17.17 -20.38
CA LEU A 859 6.95 -17.88 -19.37
C LEU A 859 6.68 -19.38 -19.50
N GLU A 860 7.72 -20.18 -19.32
CA GLU A 860 7.64 -21.64 -19.41
C GLU A 860 8.20 -22.27 -18.13
N TYR A 861 7.41 -23.16 -17.53
CA TYR A 861 7.73 -23.85 -16.29
C TYR A 861 7.70 -25.36 -16.54
N ASP A 862 8.82 -26.02 -16.32
CA ASP A 862 8.94 -27.46 -16.42
C ASP A 862 8.52 -28.14 -15.12
N PHE A 863 7.65 -29.13 -15.25
CA PHE A 863 7.23 -29.97 -14.15
C PHE A 863 7.26 -31.45 -14.54
N TYR A 864 7.25 -32.31 -13.52
CA TYR A 864 7.12 -33.74 -13.67
C TYR A 864 5.84 -34.21 -12.98
N THR A 865 5.03 -35.00 -13.68
CA THR A 865 3.83 -35.65 -13.13
C THR A 865 3.89 -37.16 -13.33
N PHE A 866 3.34 -37.88 -12.37
CA PHE A 866 3.18 -39.34 -12.39
C PHE A 866 1.81 -39.75 -12.96
N GLU A 867 0.95 -38.77 -13.21
CA GLU A 867 -0.43 -38.95 -13.64
C GLU A 867 -0.60 -38.59 -15.12
N GLN A 868 -1.73 -39.04 -15.69
CA GLN A 868 -2.18 -38.68 -17.03
C GLN A 868 -3.68 -38.36 -16.99
N GLY A 869 -4.15 -37.58 -17.96
CA GLY A 869 -5.56 -37.19 -18.05
C GLY A 869 -5.79 -35.69 -17.82
N SER A 870 -6.99 -35.37 -17.33
CA SER A 870 -7.38 -33.98 -17.09
C SER A 870 -6.67 -33.41 -15.87
N VAL A 871 -6.14 -32.20 -16.01
CA VAL A 871 -5.47 -31.45 -14.95
C VAL A 871 -6.08 -30.06 -14.83
N ASP A 872 -6.40 -29.67 -13.60
CA ASP A 872 -6.91 -28.33 -13.31
C ASP A 872 -5.74 -27.40 -13.01
N VAL A 873 -5.49 -26.45 -13.91
CA VAL A 873 -4.46 -25.42 -13.77
C VAL A 873 -5.09 -24.16 -13.18
N TYR A 874 -4.69 -23.85 -11.96
CA TYR A 874 -5.02 -22.64 -11.23
C TYR A 874 -3.93 -21.60 -11.42
N THR A 875 -4.32 -20.40 -11.86
CA THR A 875 -3.42 -19.26 -12.01
C THR A 875 -3.83 -18.13 -11.08
N TYR A 876 -2.86 -17.64 -10.31
CA TYR A 876 -3.02 -16.56 -9.35
C TYR A 876 -2.43 -15.30 -9.97
N VAL A 877 -3.28 -14.33 -10.28
CA VAL A 877 -2.90 -13.08 -10.95
C VAL A 877 -3.44 -11.88 -10.18
N LEU A 878 -2.83 -10.70 -10.34
CA LEU A 878 -3.47 -9.48 -9.83
C LEU A 878 -4.79 -9.21 -10.56
N PRO A 879 -5.82 -8.70 -9.86
CA PRO A 879 -7.13 -8.41 -10.45
C PRO A 879 -7.15 -7.07 -11.22
N THR A 880 -6.29 -6.93 -12.23
CA THR A 880 -6.13 -5.68 -12.98
C THR A 880 -7.27 -5.44 -13.97
N PHE A 881 -7.68 -4.18 -14.12
CA PHE A 881 -8.72 -3.78 -15.08
C PHE A 881 -8.15 -3.52 -16.47
N VAL A 882 -9.07 -3.34 -17.42
CA VAL A 882 -8.75 -2.81 -18.74
C VAL A 882 -8.35 -1.33 -18.62
N THR A 883 -7.22 -0.96 -19.20
CA THR A 883 -6.67 0.40 -19.19
C THR A 883 -7.55 1.44 -19.87
N SER A 884 -8.34 1.09 -20.89
CA SER A 884 -9.27 2.02 -21.55
C SER A 884 -10.33 1.26 -22.36
N LYS A 885 -11.47 1.90 -22.66
CA LYS A 885 -12.54 1.33 -23.51
C LYS A 885 -12.15 1.25 -24.99
N ASP A 886 -11.32 2.18 -25.47
CA ASP A 886 -10.89 2.27 -26.88
C ASP A 886 -9.68 1.37 -27.20
N ARG A 887 -9.68 0.16 -26.67
CA ARG A 887 -8.68 -0.86 -27.01
C ARG A 887 -8.95 -1.31 -28.43
N GLY A 888 -8.24 -0.75 -29.40
CA GLY A 888 -8.44 -0.95 -30.84
C GLY A 888 -8.35 -2.42 -31.29
N TYR A 889 -9.41 -3.19 -31.04
CA TYR A 889 -9.56 -4.58 -31.44
C TYR A 889 -10.52 -4.67 -32.62
N ALA A 890 -10.09 -5.34 -33.69
CA ALA A 890 -10.82 -5.51 -34.94
C ALA A 890 -11.30 -6.96 -35.13
N GLY A 891 -11.90 -7.56 -34.09
CA GLY A 891 -12.39 -8.95 -34.12
C GLY A 891 -13.87 -9.04 -33.76
N HIS A 892 -14.57 -10.01 -34.36
CA HIS A 892 -16.04 -10.12 -34.34
C HIS A 892 -16.64 -10.68 -33.03
N GLU A 893 -15.82 -11.17 -32.08
CA GLU A 893 -16.30 -12.00 -30.95
C GLU A 893 -15.69 -11.69 -29.56
N ALA A 894 -15.14 -10.49 -29.32
CA ALA A 894 -14.61 -10.15 -27.99
C ALA A 894 -15.10 -8.79 -27.49
N THR A 895 -15.60 -8.76 -26.25
CA THR A 895 -16.03 -7.56 -25.55
C THR A 895 -14.78 -6.76 -25.12
N ASN A 896 -14.74 -5.44 -25.39
CA ASN A 896 -13.63 -4.52 -25.05
C ASN A 896 -13.43 -4.29 -23.53
N ILE A 897 -13.87 -5.23 -22.70
CA ILE A 897 -14.05 -5.10 -21.24
C ILE A 897 -13.20 -6.09 -20.44
N GLU A 898 -12.56 -7.06 -21.11
CA GLU A 898 -11.74 -8.08 -20.46
C GLU A 898 -10.25 -7.93 -20.78
N THR A 899 -9.41 -8.24 -19.80
CA THR A 899 -7.98 -8.54 -20.00
C THR A 899 -7.82 -10.04 -20.24
N LYS A 900 -6.80 -10.49 -20.97
CA LYS A 900 -6.60 -11.90 -21.29
C LYS A 900 -5.13 -12.29 -21.21
N TYR A 901 -4.86 -13.52 -20.81
CA TYR A 901 -3.55 -14.18 -20.96
C TYR A 901 -3.79 -15.65 -21.32
N GLY A 902 -2.81 -16.31 -21.92
CA GLY A 902 -2.91 -17.70 -22.35
C GLY A 902 -2.36 -18.67 -21.30
N VAL A 903 -3.02 -19.81 -21.13
CA VAL A 903 -2.53 -20.95 -20.36
C VAL A 903 -2.53 -22.18 -21.26
N CYS A 904 -1.41 -22.91 -21.30
CA CYS A 904 -1.21 -24.06 -22.15
C CYS A 904 -0.25 -25.05 -21.48
N ILE A 905 -0.45 -26.34 -21.69
CA ILE A 905 0.53 -27.39 -21.36
C ILE A 905 1.06 -27.94 -22.68
N ASP A 906 2.39 -28.00 -22.80
CA ASP A 906 3.11 -28.46 -23.99
C ASP A 906 2.61 -27.77 -25.27
N GLU A 907 2.20 -28.54 -26.28
CA GLU A 907 1.63 -28.03 -27.54
C GLU A 907 0.09 -28.21 -27.58
N GLY A 908 -0.54 -28.30 -26.40
CA GLY A 908 -1.99 -28.43 -26.24
C GLY A 908 -2.79 -27.15 -26.52
N PRO A 909 -4.12 -27.17 -26.27
CA PRO A 909 -4.97 -26.00 -26.49
C PRO A 909 -4.59 -24.83 -25.58
N VAL A 910 -4.74 -23.61 -26.09
CA VAL A 910 -4.53 -22.37 -25.33
C VAL A 910 -5.86 -21.89 -24.77
N LEU A 911 -5.99 -21.84 -23.45
CA LEU A 911 -7.13 -21.26 -22.75
C LEU A 911 -6.83 -19.81 -22.37
N ASN A 912 -7.84 -18.93 -22.40
CA ASN A 912 -7.67 -17.48 -22.24
C ASN A 912 -8.45 -16.92 -21.04
N PRO A 913 -8.04 -17.21 -19.78
CA PRO A 913 -8.61 -16.59 -18.60
C PRO A 913 -8.42 -15.06 -18.58
N SER A 914 -9.27 -14.39 -17.78
CA SER A 914 -9.24 -12.95 -17.58
C SER A 914 -8.69 -12.56 -16.20
N THR A 915 -7.96 -11.44 -16.14
CA THR A 915 -7.57 -10.82 -14.86
C THR A 915 -8.64 -9.85 -14.33
N SER A 916 -9.50 -9.33 -15.21
CA SER A 916 -10.48 -8.30 -14.87
C SER A 916 -11.87 -8.87 -14.56
N SER A 917 -12.66 -8.06 -13.86
CA SER A 917 -14.07 -8.30 -13.59
C SER A 917 -14.81 -6.99 -13.43
N PHE A 918 -16.13 -6.98 -13.59
CA PHE A 918 -16.93 -5.81 -13.26
C PHE A 918 -16.84 -5.48 -11.76
N GLU A 919 -16.66 -4.21 -11.43
CA GLU A 919 -16.72 -3.70 -10.05
C GLU A 919 -18.07 -4.09 -9.41
N TYR A 920 -18.06 -4.41 -8.12
CA TYR A 920 -19.22 -4.92 -7.36
C TYR A 920 -19.76 -6.30 -7.77
N ALA A 921 -19.19 -6.97 -8.77
CA ALA A 921 -19.45 -8.39 -8.98
C ALA A 921 -18.88 -9.22 -7.82
N GLN A 922 -19.48 -10.37 -7.53
CA GLN A 922 -18.99 -11.29 -6.50
C GLN A 922 -17.50 -11.66 -6.70
N ILE A 923 -17.12 -11.86 -7.96
CA ILE A 923 -15.74 -12.09 -8.37
C ILE A 923 -14.81 -10.93 -7.97
N TRP A 924 -15.25 -9.68 -8.17
CA TRP A 924 -14.45 -8.51 -7.80
C TRP A 924 -14.28 -8.46 -6.28
N TYR A 925 -15.37 -8.66 -5.51
CA TYR A 925 -15.32 -8.72 -4.05
C TYR A 925 -14.30 -9.75 -3.55
N GLU A 926 -14.34 -10.97 -4.09
CA GLU A 926 -13.40 -12.03 -3.73
C GLU A 926 -11.96 -11.66 -4.11
N SER A 927 -11.77 -11.00 -5.25
CA SER A 927 -10.45 -10.68 -5.77
C SER A 927 -9.78 -9.55 -4.98
N VAL A 928 -10.49 -8.46 -4.66
CA VAL A 928 -9.91 -7.35 -3.88
C VAL A 928 -9.65 -7.74 -2.43
N LEU A 929 -10.49 -8.59 -1.83
CA LEU A 929 -10.30 -9.10 -0.47
C LEU A 929 -9.14 -10.11 -0.35
N LYS A 930 -8.64 -10.63 -1.47
CA LYS A 930 -7.49 -11.55 -1.56
C LYS A 930 -6.26 -10.93 -2.23
N ASN A 931 -6.38 -9.71 -2.77
CA ASN A 931 -5.43 -9.14 -3.74
C ASN A 931 -5.01 -10.12 -4.85
N CYS A 932 -5.96 -10.94 -5.30
CA CYS A 932 -5.69 -12.02 -6.23
C CYS A 932 -6.96 -12.47 -6.95
N ARG A 933 -6.90 -12.50 -8.28
CA ARG A 933 -7.83 -13.24 -9.12
C ARG A 933 -7.29 -14.66 -9.32
N ILE A 934 -8.03 -15.66 -8.85
CA ILE A 934 -7.69 -17.08 -9.08
C ILE A 934 -8.57 -17.58 -10.22
N ASN A 935 -7.94 -17.98 -11.31
CA ASN A 935 -8.64 -18.59 -12.45
C ASN A 935 -8.36 -20.08 -12.49
N LYS A 936 -9.35 -20.86 -12.90
CA LYS A 936 -9.23 -22.30 -13.14
C LYS A 936 -9.37 -22.56 -14.64
N THR A 937 -8.45 -23.36 -15.18
CA THR A 937 -8.49 -23.87 -16.55
C THR A 937 -8.25 -25.38 -16.52
N THR A 938 -9.02 -26.17 -17.28
CA THR A 938 -8.84 -27.62 -17.34
C THR A 938 -8.11 -27.98 -18.63
N LEU A 939 -6.93 -28.57 -18.51
CA LEU A 939 -6.07 -29.01 -19.62
C LEU A 939 -5.87 -30.53 -19.56
N HIS A 940 -5.12 -31.09 -20.51
CA HIS A 940 -4.92 -32.53 -20.63
C HIS A 940 -3.45 -32.88 -20.79
N ILE A 941 -3.03 -33.96 -20.14
CA ILE A 941 -1.71 -34.57 -20.25
C ILE A 941 -1.88 -36.00 -20.78
N ASP A 942 -1.14 -36.34 -21.84
CA ASP A 942 -1.30 -37.58 -22.59
C ASP A 942 -0.64 -38.80 -21.91
N LYS A 943 0.43 -38.58 -21.14
CA LYS A 943 1.17 -39.62 -20.42
C LYS A 943 1.95 -39.04 -19.24
N PRO A 944 2.33 -39.84 -18.24
CA PRO A 944 3.24 -39.40 -17.18
C PRO A 944 4.62 -39.01 -17.73
N GLY A 945 5.28 -38.06 -17.08
CA GLY A 945 6.61 -37.61 -17.48
C GLY A 945 6.87 -36.13 -17.23
N LYS A 946 7.85 -35.60 -17.95
CA LYS A 946 8.20 -34.19 -17.96
C LYS A 946 7.30 -33.43 -18.95
N HIS A 947 6.69 -32.36 -18.47
CA HIS A 947 5.84 -31.45 -19.24
C HIS A 947 6.23 -29.99 -18.98
N THR A 948 5.71 -29.08 -19.80
CA THR A 948 5.90 -27.64 -19.66
C THR A 948 4.55 -26.93 -19.59
N VAL A 949 4.26 -26.25 -18.49
CA VAL A 949 3.15 -25.29 -18.44
C VAL A 949 3.65 -23.92 -18.93
N LYS A 950 2.89 -23.29 -19.81
CA LYS A 950 3.20 -22.02 -20.46
C LYS A 950 2.17 -20.97 -20.07
N ILE A 951 2.65 -19.82 -19.57
CA ILE A 951 1.83 -18.61 -19.35
C ILE A 951 2.18 -17.61 -20.45
N ILE A 952 1.23 -17.34 -21.33
CA ILE A 952 1.43 -16.61 -22.58
C ILE A 952 0.85 -15.20 -22.45
N CYS A 953 1.62 -14.20 -22.82
CA CYS A 953 1.17 -12.81 -22.82
C CYS A 953 -0.03 -12.65 -23.79
N GLY A 954 -1.16 -12.17 -23.26
CA GLY A 954 -2.24 -11.60 -24.06
C GLY A 954 -2.18 -10.09 -23.92
N ASP A 955 -2.88 -9.54 -22.94
CA ASP A 955 -2.72 -8.17 -22.46
C ASP A 955 -1.39 -8.01 -21.74
N ALA A 956 -0.60 -7.04 -22.21
CA ALA A 956 0.61 -6.63 -21.55
C ALA A 956 0.30 -6.00 -20.18
N GLY A 957 1.21 -6.13 -19.23
CA GLY A 957 0.99 -5.70 -17.85
C GLY A 957 0.33 -6.75 -16.94
N THR A 958 -0.09 -7.90 -17.47
CA THR A 958 -0.59 -9.02 -16.64
C THR A 958 0.46 -9.40 -15.59
N VAL A 959 0.08 -9.41 -14.30
CA VAL A 959 0.98 -9.76 -13.19
C VAL A 959 0.63 -11.14 -12.63
N LEU A 960 1.53 -12.09 -12.82
CA LEU A 960 1.44 -13.48 -12.34
C LEU A 960 2.10 -13.63 -10.97
N GLN A 961 1.40 -14.28 -10.04
CA GLN A 961 1.88 -14.54 -8.68
C GLN A 961 2.27 -16.01 -8.47
N LYS A 962 1.46 -16.95 -8.97
CA LYS A 962 1.60 -18.39 -8.70
C LYS A 962 0.81 -19.23 -9.70
N ILE A 963 1.23 -20.48 -9.90
CA ILE A 963 0.52 -21.50 -10.68
C ILE A 963 0.40 -22.76 -9.83
N VAL A 964 -0.77 -23.42 -9.84
CA VAL A 964 -0.97 -24.73 -9.21
C VAL A 964 -1.64 -25.65 -10.22
N LEU A 965 -1.06 -26.82 -10.47
CA LEU A 965 -1.66 -27.90 -11.26
C LEU A 965 -2.22 -28.93 -10.30
N ASP A 966 -3.53 -29.17 -10.34
CA ASP A 966 -4.22 -30.11 -9.48
C ASP A 966 -4.67 -31.34 -10.27
N PHE A 967 -4.19 -32.50 -9.83
CA PHE A 967 -4.53 -33.83 -10.35
C PHE A 967 -5.59 -34.53 -9.49
N GLY A 968 -6.26 -33.77 -8.61
CA GLY A 968 -7.28 -34.25 -7.66
C GLY A 968 -6.77 -34.38 -6.22
N GLY A 969 -5.53 -33.95 -5.97
CA GLY A 969 -4.88 -34.05 -4.66
C GLY A 969 -4.92 -32.77 -3.83
N MET A 970 -5.11 -31.61 -4.46
CA MET A 970 -5.06 -30.31 -3.78
C MET A 970 -6.14 -30.20 -2.69
N LYS A 971 -5.70 -29.88 -1.47
CA LYS A 971 -6.55 -29.60 -0.30
C LYS A 971 -6.96 -28.14 -0.20
N ARG A 972 -8.11 -27.88 0.44
CA ARG A 972 -8.64 -26.54 0.67
C ARG A 972 -7.69 -25.73 1.57
N SER A 973 -7.37 -24.53 1.12
CA SER A 973 -6.45 -23.60 1.78
C SER A 973 -6.61 -22.20 1.18
N TYR A 974 -6.07 -21.18 1.84
CA TYR A 974 -6.21 -19.79 1.37
C TYR A 974 -5.15 -19.41 0.32
N PHE A 975 -3.89 -19.79 0.53
CA PHE A 975 -2.74 -19.49 -0.33
C PHE A 975 -2.47 -20.57 -1.39
N GLY A 976 -3.10 -21.73 -1.28
CA GLY A 976 -2.68 -22.92 -2.01
C GLY A 976 -1.40 -23.53 -1.43
N PRO A 977 -1.01 -24.72 -1.92
CA PRO A 977 0.19 -25.43 -1.45
C PRO A 977 1.49 -24.65 -1.70
N GLN A 978 2.51 -24.85 -0.86
CA GLN A 978 3.86 -24.30 -1.11
C GLN A 978 4.47 -24.85 -2.41
N PRO A 979 5.40 -24.12 -3.06
CA PRO A 979 6.05 -24.59 -4.28
C PRO A 979 6.64 -26.01 -4.14
N THR A 980 6.43 -26.87 -5.15
CA THR A 980 6.84 -28.28 -5.10
C THR A 980 8.20 -28.51 -5.76
N ARG A 981 9.21 -27.80 -5.27
CA ARG A 981 10.61 -27.92 -5.68
C ARG A 981 11.53 -27.86 -4.46
N LYS A 982 12.72 -28.46 -4.57
CA LYS A 982 13.76 -28.40 -3.54
C LYS A 982 14.42 -27.04 -3.41
#